data_AF-A0A3B1BQN6-F1
#
_entry.id   AF-A0A3B1BQN6-F1
#
_cell.length_a   1.000
_cell.length_b   1.000
_cell.length_c   1.000
_cell.angle_alpha   90.00
_cell.angle_beta   90.00
_cell.angle_gamma   90.00
#
_symmetry.space_group_name_H-M   'P 1'
#
loop_
_entity.id
_entity.type
_entity.pdbx_description
1 polymer ?
#
loop_
_entity_poly.entity_id
_entity_poly.type
_entity_poly.pdbx_seq_one_letter_code
_entity_poly.pdbx_strand_id
1 'polypeptide(L)'
;MVLSRFLRFFILMSCSVLTGLANAALPLPVQGVLSTDRLRHFAQHAEQQPELGQMLVAIILEADELDSATRALISAGGAKLRYSSGRRHEIRLPAGEIARLLDRLPATVYARLPYPHQAVAVTSQGVALTGAGDMQSVGTDGTGIKIGIIDLGFGSYTTAQASGDLPATLTITDYTGNGTGGTTHGTSVAEIVYDMAPGAELYLAKIGTSLQLEQAMNDMITAGVRVINHSVGWFNAAFYDGTGSICTITDNAEAGGIQWVNAMGNSRRDHYLGTFSDADGDLRHEFAAGQNTNTISLTLDKTVTLVLNWDAYPTTNVDYNLYLYNGDPDAGGTLVASSENRQNGSVSSYPTEAITYTPAVTATHYIVVTKGGSSTADVPLTLFSLGPSLGTKVFVSSLVQPADCNSVIGVGATDLTDGVESFSSEGPTTDGRAKPEVAAPNRVVTSLSSSFAGTSGAAPHVAGAAALLLAQNPTLTNVQLRDLLINTAHDVSTAGFDSRTGNGRISLDADEDGFNHDDDNCPLVANVDQLDTDGDGQGDACDTDDDNDGLLDDFELSIGTDPLLSDTDGDGLSDYDEVAYDGDATAYVPGQDLNPLSVDTDNDGYADSTDPIPLTYNYDDGDLAPLGAPDGVVDVADYLVAEKIVLGVIPATSLELSHGDLYPVGAPDGVIGVPDLLLLIR
;
A
#
# COMPACT_ATOMS: atom_id res chain seq x y z
N MET A 1 53.71 -0.86 27.93
CA MET A 1 54.18 -2.24 28.24
C MET A 1 52.96 -3.07 28.62
N VAL A 2 52.71 -4.18 27.93
CA VAL A 2 52.92 -5.56 28.43
C VAL A 2 51.93 -5.88 29.57
N LEU A 3 50.81 -6.58 29.29
CA LEU A 3 50.66 -8.06 29.28
C LEU A 3 50.90 -8.71 30.67
N SER A 4 50.25 -9.81 31.08
CA SER A 4 49.00 -10.51 30.71
C SER A 4 48.94 -11.85 31.48
N ARG A 5 47.81 -12.60 31.40
CA ARG A 5 47.72 -14.07 31.67
C ARG A 5 47.87 -14.42 33.17
N PHE A 6 47.47 -15.59 33.66
CA PHE A 6 47.22 -16.90 33.04
C PHE A 6 45.80 -17.46 33.38
N LEU A 7 45.07 -18.23 32.56
CA LEU A 7 45.37 -19.20 31.47
C LEU A 7 45.92 -20.58 31.91
N ARG A 8 45.10 -21.66 31.87
CA ARG A 8 45.50 -23.06 31.56
C ARG A 8 44.27 -23.93 31.18
N PHE A 9 44.31 -24.93 30.28
CA PHE A 9 45.26 -25.38 29.23
C PHE A 9 44.49 -26.31 28.22
N PHE A 10 44.67 -26.19 26.88
CA PHE A 10 45.31 -27.16 25.92
C PHE A 10 44.93 -28.67 26.02
N ILE A 11 44.91 -29.51 24.96
CA ILE A 11 45.65 -29.58 23.65
C ILE A 11 44.87 -30.54 22.66
N LEU A 12 45.11 -30.77 21.35
CA LEU A 12 45.44 -29.98 20.13
C LEU A 12 45.59 -30.96 18.90
N MET A 13 45.22 -30.58 17.66
CA MET A 13 45.55 -31.22 16.34
C MET A 13 44.78 -32.52 15.96
N SER A 14 44.40 -32.84 14.69
CA SER A 14 44.92 -32.44 13.34
C SER A 14 43.88 -32.50 12.19
N CYS A 15 44.18 -31.80 11.07
CA CYS A 15 43.79 -32.04 9.66
C CYS A 15 42.31 -32.20 9.18
N SER A 16 41.83 -31.14 8.49
CA SER A 16 41.37 -31.15 7.08
C SER A 16 39.97 -31.66 6.63
N VAL A 17 39.48 -30.98 5.57
CA VAL A 17 38.38 -31.32 4.63
C VAL A 17 36.95 -30.84 4.99
N LEU A 18 36.24 -30.34 3.96
CA LEU A 18 34.82 -29.95 3.91
C LEU A 18 34.36 -28.73 4.74
N THR A 19 34.75 -27.54 4.28
CA THR A 19 33.87 -26.36 4.27
C THR A 19 33.65 -25.92 2.82
N GLY A 20 32.43 -25.47 2.46
CA GLY A 20 32.12 -25.06 1.10
C GLY A 20 30.73 -24.43 0.95
N LEU A 21 30.60 -23.54 -0.03
CA LEU A 21 29.35 -22.90 -0.48
C LEU A 21 28.59 -22.01 0.54
N ALA A 22 29.31 -21.23 1.36
CA ALA A 22 28.71 -20.15 2.17
C ALA A 22 29.67 -18.95 2.38
N ASN A 23 30.29 -18.45 1.31
CA ASN A 23 30.75 -17.05 1.18
C ASN A 23 31.43 -16.82 -0.18
N ALA A 24 30.85 -15.94 -1.01
CA ALA A 24 31.44 -15.50 -2.28
C ALA A 24 31.44 -13.96 -2.42
N ALA A 25 31.43 -13.25 -1.29
CA ALA A 25 31.85 -11.85 -1.26
C ALA A 25 33.32 -11.78 -1.73
N LEU A 26 33.53 -11.24 -2.93
CA LEU A 26 34.88 -11.08 -3.48
C LEU A 26 35.68 -10.11 -2.60
N PRO A 27 36.93 -10.43 -2.23
CA PRO A 27 37.73 -9.57 -1.37
C PRO A 27 37.99 -8.22 -2.03
N LEU A 28 37.88 -7.14 -1.26
CA LEU A 28 38.25 -5.80 -1.69
C LEU A 28 39.72 -5.76 -2.14
N PRO A 29 40.05 -5.03 -3.21
CA PRO A 29 41.33 -5.20 -3.90
C PRO A 29 42.50 -4.62 -3.10
N VAL A 30 43.49 -5.48 -2.83
CA VAL A 30 44.87 -5.02 -2.57
C VAL A 30 45.38 -4.34 -3.85
N GLN A 31 45.94 -3.13 -3.72
CA GLN A 31 46.46 -2.39 -4.86
C GLN A 31 47.56 -3.18 -5.61
N GLY A 32 47.40 -3.35 -6.92
CA GLY A 32 48.50 -3.77 -7.81
C GLY A 32 48.30 -5.02 -8.68
N VAL A 33 47.13 -5.68 -8.67
CA VAL A 33 46.86 -6.84 -9.55
C VAL A 33 45.77 -6.51 -10.57
N LEU A 34 46.03 -6.86 -11.85
CA LEU A 34 45.10 -6.65 -12.96
C LEU A 34 43.84 -7.54 -12.83
N SER A 35 42.68 -6.99 -13.17
CA SER A 35 41.37 -7.63 -12.97
C SER A 35 41.10 -8.78 -13.95
N THR A 36 41.45 -10.01 -13.57
CA THR A 36 41.16 -11.22 -14.36
C THR A 36 39.71 -11.68 -14.22
N ASP A 37 38.84 -11.08 -15.05
CA ASP A 37 37.66 -11.72 -15.66
C ASP A 37 36.68 -12.46 -14.72
N ARG A 38 35.91 -11.69 -13.93
CA ARG A 38 34.82 -12.21 -13.07
C ARG A 38 33.80 -13.07 -13.84
N LEU A 39 33.57 -12.79 -15.12
CA LEU A 39 32.56 -13.50 -15.93
C LEU A 39 33.04 -14.90 -16.30
N ARG A 40 34.33 -15.08 -16.62
CA ARG A 40 34.92 -16.43 -16.79
C ARG A 40 34.90 -17.24 -15.50
N HIS A 41 35.19 -16.63 -14.36
CA HIS A 41 35.15 -17.36 -13.07
C HIS A 41 33.72 -17.82 -12.72
N PHE A 42 32.72 -16.98 -12.98
CA PHE A 42 31.31 -17.35 -12.85
C PHE A 42 30.91 -18.50 -13.79
N ALA A 43 31.30 -18.43 -15.06
CA ALA A 43 31.03 -19.48 -16.05
C ALA A 43 31.62 -20.84 -15.64
N GLN A 44 32.89 -20.85 -15.18
CA GLN A 44 33.57 -22.06 -14.69
C GLN A 44 32.90 -22.71 -13.47
N HIS A 45 32.17 -21.92 -12.67
CA HIS A 45 31.39 -22.45 -11.54
C HIS A 45 30.05 -23.03 -12.01
N ALA A 46 29.37 -22.35 -12.94
CA ALA A 46 28.13 -22.82 -13.54
C ALA A 46 28.30 -24.12 -14.35
N GLU A 47 29.43 -24.31 -15.03
CA GLU A 47 29.77 -25.58 -15.70
C GLU A 47 29.87 -26.78 -14.74
N GLN A 48 30.08 -26.53 -13.44
CA GLN A 48 30.24 -27.57 -12.40
C GLN A 48 28.95 -27.85 -11.62
N GLN A 49 27.87 -27.10 -11.85
CA GLN A 49 26.60 -27.23 -11.13
C GLN A 49 25.42 -27.24 -12.13
N PRO A 50 24.78 -28.40 -12.38
CA PRO A 50 23.74 -28.54 -13.40
C PRO A 50 22.55 -27.59 -13.26
N GLU A 51 22.20 -27.22 -12.03
CA GLU A 51 21.11 -26.30 -11.70
C GLU A 51 21.47 -24.84 -12.07
N LEU A 52 22.66 -24.37 -11.67
CA LEU A 52 23.17 -23.07 -12.13
C LEU A 52 23.32 -23.04 -13.66
N GLY A 53 23.78 -24.13 -14.27
CA GLY A 53 24.03 -24.23 -15.70
C GLY A 53 22.82 -23.89 -16.58
N GLN A 54 21.59 -24.16 -16.11
CA GLN A 54 20.34 -23.84 -16.82
C GLN A 54 19.83 -22.41 -16.54
N MET A 55 20.29 -21.74 -15.48
CA MET A 55 19.83 -20.42 -15.08
C MET A 55 20.18 -19.36 -16.15
N LEU A 56 19.18 -18.58 -16.59
CA LEU A 56 19.39 -17.49 -17.55
C LEU A 56 20.02 -16.26 -16.89
N VAL A 57 21.26 -15.97 -17.26
CA VAL A 57 22.07 -14.87 -16.73
C VAL A 57 22.16 -13.73 -17.75
N ALA A 58 22.03 -12.49 -17.26
CA ALA A 58 22.22 -11.30 -18.08
C ALA A 58 23.72 -11.02 -18.28
N ILE A 59 24.10 -10.74 -19.53
CA ILE A 59 25.46 -10.36 -19.94
C ILE A 59 25.36 -9.09 -20.77
N ILE A 60 26.24 -8.13 -20.50
CA ILE A 60 26.44 -6.94 -21.32
C ILE A 60 27.60 -7.21 -22.27
N LEU A 61 27.32 -7.18 -23.56
CA LEU A 61 28.32 -7.13 -24.62
C LEU A 61 28.56 -5.67 -25.01
N GLU A 62 29.82 -5.28 -25.13
CA GLU A 62 30.25 -3.92 -25.45
C GLU A 62 31.06 -3.89 -26.75
N ALA A 63 30.45 -3.34 -27.80
CA ALA A 63 30.96 -3.21 -29.17
C ALA A 63 30.21 -2.09 -29.90
N ASP A 64 30.76 -1.49 -30.96
CA ASP A 64 30.05 -0.45 -31.72
C ASP A 64 28.82 -1.00 -32.48
N GLU A 65 28.95 -2.21 -33.02
CA GLU A 65 27.83 -3.03 -33.51
C GLU A 65 28.11 -4.50 -33.22
N LEU A 66 27.06 -5.29 -32.97
CA LEU A 66 27.13 -6.76 -33.07
C LEU A 66 26.93 -7.18 -34.51
N ASP A 67 27.93 -7.81 -35.11
CA ASP A 67 27.89 -8.30 -36.49
C ASP A 67 27.04 -9.58 -36.63
N SER A 68 26.77 -9.99 -37.87
CA SER A 68 25.92 -11.16 -38.16
C SER A 68 26.48 -12.47 -37.59
N ALA A 69 27.82 -12.60 -37.49
CA ALA A 69 28.47 -13.77 -36.91
C ALA A 69 28.28 -13.83 -35.39
N THR A 70 28.43 -12.69 -34.71
CA THR A 70 28.22 -12.56 -33.26
C THR A 70 26.74 -12.76 -32.90
N ARG A 71 25.80 -12.21 -33.70
CA ARG A 71 24.35 -12.46 -33.52
C ARG A 71 23.99 -13.93 -33.70
N ALA A 72 24.56 -14.61 -34.72
CA ALA A 72 24.38 -16.04 -34.92
C ALA A 72 24.96 -16.87 -33.75
N LEU A 73 26.12 -16.47 -33.21
CA LEU A 73 26.74 -17.10 -32.04
C LEU A 73 25.87 -16.98 -30.78
N ILE A 74 25.34 -15.78 -30.49
CA ILE A 74 24.41 -15.53 -29.38
C ILE A 74 23.18 -16.44 -29.53
N SER A 75 22.55 -16.44 -30.71
CA SER A 75 21.37 -17.28 -30.97
C SER A 75 21.66 -18.78 -30.89
N ALA A 76 22.88 -19.21 -31.25
CA ALA A 76 23.28 -20.62 -31.19
C ALA A 76 23.52 -21.13 -29.76
N GLY A 77 23.81 -20.24 -28.81
CA GLY A 77 23.82 -20.55 -27.36
C GLY A 77 22.42 -20.52 -26.72
N GLY A 78 21.35 -20.35 -27.50
CA GLY A 78 19.99 -20.17 -27.00
C GLY A 78 19.71 -18.77 -26.43
N ALA A 79 20.66 -17.84 -26.51
CA ALA A 79 20.48 -16.49 -25.98
C ALA A 79 19.63 -15.60 -26.88
N LYS A 80 18.92 -14.66 -26.23
CA LYS A 80 18.16 -13.60 -26.90
C LYS A 80 18.77 -12.24 -26.55
N LEU A 81 19.00 -11.42 -27.57
CA LEU A 81 19.30 -10.00 -27.42
C LEU A 81 18.06 -9.31 -26.85
N ARG A 82 18.23 -8.62 -25.72
CA ARG A 82 17.17 -8.00 -24.92
C ARG A 82 17.04 -6.51 -25.19
N TYR A 83 18.16 -5.79 -25.09
CA TYR A 83 18.23 -4.34 -25.24
C TYR A 83 19.52 -3.93 -25.95
N SER A 84 19.55 -2.74 -26.54
CA SER A 84 20.75 -2.16 -27.16
C SER A 84 20.72 -0.63 -27.04
N SER A 85 21.81 -0.03 -26.57
CA SER A 85 21.92 1.41 -26.30
C SER A 85 23.36 1.88 -26.51
N GLY A 86 23.60 2.54 -27.64
CA GLY A 86 24.95 2.84 -28.12
C GLY A 86 25.78 1.56 -28.21
N ARG A 87 27.00 1.59 -27.67
CA ARG A 87 27.92 0.45 -27.64
C ARG A 87 27.49 -0.74 -26.77
N ARG A 88 26.36 -0.69 -26.06
CA ARG A 88 25.98 -1.68 -25.02
C ARG A 88 24.81 -2.54 -25.49
N HIS A 89 24.96 -3.86 -25.40
CA HIS A 89 23.98 -4.83 -25.83
C HIS A 89 23.73 -5.86 -24.70
N GLU A 90 22.51 -5.92 -24.17
CA GLU A 90 22.15 -6.94 -23.16
C GLU A 90 21.70 -8.22 -23.86
N ILE A 91 22.27 -9.36 -23.47
CA ILE A 91 21.75 -10.70 -23.79
C ILE A 91 21.37 -11.43 -22.49
N ARG A 92 20.44 -12.38 -22.57
CA ARG A 92 20.28 -13.43 -21.54
C ARG A 92 20.67 -14.78 -22.12
N LEU A 93 21.55 -15.52 -21.42
CA LEU A 93 22.16 -16.79 -21.83
C LEU A 93 22.15 -17.79 -20.64
N PRO A 94 21.94 -19.11 -20.84
CA PRO A 94 22.11 -20.09 -19.76
C PRO A 94 23.55 -20.07 -19.22
N ALA A 95 23.73 -20.14 -17.90
CA ALA A 95 25.04 -19.91 -17.29
C ALA A 95 26.11 -20.93 -17.76
N GLY A 96 25.72 -22.16 -18.09
CA GLY A 96 26.60 -23.20 -18.62
C GLY A 96 27.05 -22.99 -20.08
N GLU A 97 26.44 -22.07 -20.83
CA GLU A 97 26.85 -21.71 -22.19
C GLU A 97 27.78 -20.48 -22.23
N ILE A 98 27.97 -19.78 -21.09
CA ILE A 98 28.76 -18.54 -21.03
C ILE A 98 30.21 -18.78 -21.49
N ALA A 99 30.88 -19.83 -21.03
CA ALA A 99 32.26 -20.13 -21.43
C ALA A 99 32.37 -20.30 -22.97
N ARG A 100 31.42 -21.04 -23.57
CA ARG A 100 31.38 -21.28 -25.03
C ARG A 100 31.07 -20.03 -25.84
N LEU A 101 30.32 -19.07 -25.29
CA LEU A 101 30.18 -17.74 -25.89
C LEU A 101 31.51 -16.98 -25.83
N LEU A 102 32.12 -16.87 -24.65
CA LEU A 102 33.34 -16.09 -24.42
C LEU A 102 34.54 -16.56 -25.25
N ASP A 103 34.66 -17.86 -25.49
CA ASP A 103 35.74 -18.43 -26.32
C ASP A 103 35.51 -18.29 -27.83
N ARG A 104 34.36 -17.74 -28.24
CA ARG A 104 33.96 -17.60 -29.64
C ARG A 104 33.58 -16.16 -30.04
N LEU A 105 33.50 -15.23 -29.08
CA LEU A 105 33.34 -13.80 -29.36
C LEU A 105 34.58 -13.25 -30.09
N PRO A 106 34.41 -12.33 -31.05
CA PRO A 106 35.55 -11.65 -31.67
C PRO A 106 36.18 -10.68 -30.65
N ALA A 107 37.50 -10.45 -30.77
CA ALA A 107 38.26 -9.59 -29.85
C ALA A 107 37.83 -8.10 -29.82
N THR A 108 36.90 -7.70 -30.69
CA THR A 108 36.25 -6.38 -30.73
C THR A 108 35.02 -6.27 -29.82
N VAL A 109 34.50 -7.39 -29.30
CA VAL A 109 33.35 -7.45 -28.40
C VAL A 109 33.83 -7.78 -27.00
N TYR A 110 33.79 -6.81 -26.10
CA TYR A 110 34.03 -7.05 -24.68
C TYR A 110 32.76 -7.62 -24.02
N ALA A 111 32.90 -8.57 -23.10
CA ALA A 111 31.78 -9.20 -22.41
C ALA A 111 31.96 -9.10 -20.90
N ARG A 112 30.90 -8.68 -20.20
CA ARG A 112 30.89 -8.55 -18.74
C ARG A 112 29.50 -8.82 -18.17
N LEU A 113 29.45 -9.09 -16.86
CA LEU A 113 28.20 -8.96 -16.11
C LEU A 113 27.73 -7.49 -16.13
N PRO A 114 26.43 -7.23 -15.91
CA PRO A 114 25.94 -5.93 -15.46
C PRO A 114 26.78 -5.40 -14.29
N TYR A 115 26.84 -4.07 -14.13
CA TYR A 115 27.46 -3.53 -12.93
C TYR A 115 26.60 -3.89 -11.72
N PRO A 116 27.19 -4.31 -10.58
CA PRO A 116 26.44 -4.45 -9.35
C PRO A 116 25.94 -3.06 -8.95
N HIS A 117 24.62 -2.90 -8.88
CA HIS A 117 24.00 -1.88 -8.07
C HIS A 117 24.01 -2.35 -6.62
N GLN A 118 24.14 -1.42 -5.68
CA GLN A 118 23.68 -1.66 -4.32
C GLN A 118 22.17 -1.48 -4.36
N ALA A 119 21.42 -2.54 -4.06
CA ALA A 119 20.02 -2.37 -3.71
C ALA A 119 19.97 -1.64 -2.35
N VAL A 120 19.06 -0.68 -2.24
CA VAL A 120 18.72 0.06 -1.03
C VAL A 120 17.32 -0.40 -0.65
N ALA A 121 17.01 -0.50 0.64
CA ALA A 121 15.69 -0.88 1.11
C ALA A 121 14.59 -0.01 0.47
N VAL A 122 13.47 -0.64 0.13
CA VAL A 122 12.29 -0.03 -0.48
C VAL A 122 11.08 -0.30 0.40
N THR A 123 10.71 0.68 1.23
CA THR A 123 9.43 0.66 1.95
C THR A 123 8.28 0.71 0.93
N SER A 124 7.43 -0.30 0.94
CA SER A 124 6.22 -0.37 0.11
C SER A 124 5.23 0.76 0.43
N GLN A 125 4.58 1.32 -0.60
CA GLN A 125 3.71 2.49 -0.44
C GLN A 125 2.45 2.24 0.40
N GLY A 126 2.13 0.96 0.69
CA GLY A 126 1.02 0.60 1.56
C GLY A 126 1.24 0.97 3.03
N VAL A 127 2.50 1.17 3.48
CA VAL A 127 2.78 1.59 4.88
C VAL A 127 2.18 2.96 5.18
N ALA A 128 2.30 3.91 4.25
CA ALA A 128 1.64 5.21 4.37
C ALA A 128 0.12 5.06 4.20
N LEU A 129 -0.32 4.46 3.08
CA LEU A 129 -1.74 4.32 2.68
C LEU A 129 -2.58 3.40 3.59
N THR A 130 -2.17 3.09 4.82
CA THR A 130 -2.92 2.27 5.77
C THR A 130 -2.70 2.67 7.25
N GLY A 131 -2.14 3.86 7.53
CA GLY A 131 -1.81 4.30 8.90
C GLY A 131 -0.68 3.53 9.59
N ALA A 132 -0.03 2.58 8.90
CA ALA A 132 1.04 1.77 9.49
C ALA A 132 2.33 2.57 9.76
N GLY A 133 2.55 3.68 9.05
CA GLY A 133 3.62 4.63 9.36
C GLY A 133 3.42 5.35 10.70
N ASP A 134 2.17 5.60 11.07
CA ASP A 134 1.81 6.38 12.26
C ASP A 134 1.82 5.48 13.50
N MET A 135 1.29 4.26 13.37
CA MET A 135 1.53 3.14 14.30
C MET A 135 3.02 2.96 14.62
N GLN A 136 3.89 2.93 13.60
CA GLN A 136 5.34 2.84 13.81
C GLN A 136 5.92 4.09 14.50
N SER A 137 5.35 5.28 14.26
CA SER A 137 5.80 6.55 14.83
C SER A 137 5.43 6.72 16.30
N VAL A 138 4.26 6.24 16.74
CA VAL A 138 3.92 6.11 18.18
C VAL A 138 4.70 4.99 18.89
N GLY A 139 5.55 4.25 18.16
CA GLY A 139 6.43 3.21 18.68
C GLY A 139 5.89 1.78 18.61
N THR A 140 4.74 1.59 17.95
CA THR A 140 4.15 0.27 17.69
C THR A 140 4.70 -0.27 16.37
N ASP A 141 5.84 -0.97 16.40
CA ASP A 141 6.51 -1.50 15.19
C ASP A 141 6.26 -3.00 14.93
N GLY A 142 5.40 -3.66 15.73
CA GLY A 142 5.21 -5.11 15.72
C GLY A 142 6.12 -5.89 16.69
N THR A 143 6.99 -5.22 17.46
CA THR A 143 7.89 -5.83 18.45
C THR A 143 7.17 -6.79 19.39
N GLY A 144 7.71 -8.01 19.51
CA GLY A 144 7.18 -9.07 20.36
C GLY A 144 6.07 -9.91 19.70
N ILE A 145 5.59 -9.53 18.53
CA ILE A 145 4.66 -10.33 17.72
C ILE A 145 5.42 -11.20 16.73
N LYS A 146 4.84 -12.38 16.47
CA LYS A 146 5.39 -13.40 15.58
C LYS A 146 4.44 -13.61 14.40
N ILE A 147 4.94 -13.43 13.18
CA ILE A 147 4.16 -13.54 11.95
C ILE A 147 4.67 -14.73 11.12
N GLY A 148 3.77 -15.65 10.81
CA GLY A 148 4.00 -16.73 9.85
C GLY A 148 3.71 -16.26 8.42
N ILE A 149 4.59 -16.58 7.48
CA ILE A 149 4.36 -16.36 6.05
C ILE A 149 4.51 -17.69 5.35
N ILE A 150 3.40 -18.24 4.85
CA ILE A 150 3.36 -19.54 4.19
C ILE A 150 3.22 -19.34 2.67
N ASP A 151 4.19 -19.83 1.89
CA ASP A 151 4.28 -19.61 0.45
C ASP A 151 4.91 -20.80 -0.30
N LEU A 152 5.02 -20.70 -1.63
CA LEU A 152 5.61 -21.70 -2.53
C LEU A 152 7.12 -21.53 -2.73
N GLY A 153 7.70 -20.38 -2.37
CA GLY A 153 9.15 -20.16 -2.46
C GLY A 153 9.63 -18.78 -2.02
N PHE A 154 10.84 -18.75 -1.48
CA PHE A 154 11.53 -17.55 -0.99
C PHE A 154 12.82 -17.30 -1.78
N GLY A 155 12.71 -17.30 -3.11
CA GLY A 155 13.80 -16.94 -4.02
C GLY A 155 14.31 -15.53 -3.75
N SER A 156 15.63 -15.34 -3.75
CA SER A 156 16.30 -14.05 -3.49
C SER A 156 16.12 -13.45 -2.07
N TYR A 157 15.62 -14.18 -1.07
CA TYR A 157 15.46 -13.63 0.29
C TYR A 157 16.76 -13.06 0.90
N THR A 158 17.91 -13.70 0.62
CA THR A 158 19.23 -13.20 1.04
C THR A 158 19.70 -11.94 0.28
N THR A 159 19.01 -11.54 -0.77
CA THR A 159 19.21 -10.23 -1.43
C THR A 159 18.44 -9.15 -0.70
N ALA A 160 17.14 -9.36 -0.40
CA ALA A 160 16.34 -8.46 0.43
C ALA A 160 16.98 -8.23 1.82
N GLN A 161 17.46 -9.30 2.48
CA GLN A 161 18.23 -9.18 3.73
C GLN A 161 19.55 -8.38 3.61
N ALA A 162 20.08 -8.21 2.39
CA ALA A 162 21.34 -7.49 2.14
C ALA A 162 21.13 -6.03 1.72
N SER A 163 19.93 -5.66 1.28
CA SER A 163 19.51 -4.26 1.02
C SER A 163 18.76 -3.63 2.19
N GLY A 164 18.07 -4.45 3.00
CA GLY A 164 17.38 -4.05 4.24
C GLY A 164 15.88 -4.38 4.26
N ASP A 165 15.32 -4.86 3.15
CA ASP A 165 13.90 -5.17 2.94
C ASP A 165 13.42 -6.46 3.64
N LEU A 166 14.34 -7.18 4.31
CA LEU A 166 14.03 -8.28 5.22
C LEU A 166 14.98 -8.25 6.42
N PRO A 167 14.54 -8.73 7.60
CA PRO A 167 15.35 -8.67 8.81
C PRO A 167 16.56 -9.60 8.69
N ALA A 168 17.70 -9.15 9.21
CA ALA A 168 18.97 -9.90 9.16
C ALA A 168 18.90 -11.30 9.82
N THR A 169 17.91 -11.51 10.69
CA THR A 169 17.55 -12.80 11.28
C THR A 169 16.06 -13.07 11.09
N LEU A 170 15.74 -14.18 10.43
CA LEU A 170 14.39 -14.71 10.29
C LEU A 170 14.42 -16.24 10.41
N THR A 171 13.31 -16.86 10.78
CA THR A 171 13.17 -18.32 10.73
C THR A 171 12.69 -18.70 9.33
N ILE A 172 13.33 -19.67 8.68
CA ILE A 172 12.84 -20.22 7.41
C ILE A 172 12.92 -21.75 7.38
N THR A 173 11.78 -22.39 7.10
CA THR A 173 11.63 -23.85 7.05
C THR A 173 11.16 -24.29 5.66
N ASP A 174 11.89 -25.22 5.04
CA ASP A 174 11.48 -25.88 3.79
C ASP A 174 10.83 -27.23 4.09
N TYR A 175 9.52 -27.30 3.98
CA TYR A 175 8.76 -28.54 4.12
C TYR A 175 8.76 -29.38 2.85
N THR A 176 9.25 -28.83 1.71
CA THR A 176 9.29 -29.52 0.42
C THR A 176 10.51 -30.43 0.25
N GLY A 177 11.60 -30.16 0.97
CA GLY A 177 12.88 -30.87 0.85
C GLY A 177 13.71 -30.49 -0.39
N ASN A 178 13.35 -29.41 -1.09
CA ASN A 178 13.98 -28.94 -2.32
C ASN A 178 14.72 -27.60 -2.15
N GLY A 179 15.00 -27.20 -0.89
CA GLY A 179 15.62 -25.92 -0.54
C GLY A 179 14.60 -24.78 -0.49
N THR A 180 14.98 -23.66 0.14
CA THR A 180 14.09 -22.52 0.42
C THR A 180 13.78 -21.64 -0.79
N GLY A 181 14.64 -21.68 -1.83
CA GLY A 181 14.44 -20.96 -3.08
C GLY A 181 13.29 -21.50 -3.95
N GLY A 182 13.01 -20.83 -5.05
CA GLY A 182 11.90 -21.16 -5.96
C GLY A 182 11.44 -19.91 -6.70
N THR A 183 10.14 -19.62 -6.62
CA THR A 183 9.59 -18.29 -6.93
C THR A 183 10.18 -17.24 -5.99
N THR A 184 10.18 -15.97 -6.41
CA THR A 184 10.45 -14.81 -5.53
C THR A 184 9.20 -14.32 -4.79
N HIS A 185 8.10 -15.05 -4.90
CA HIS A 185 6.76 -14.62 -4.49
C HIS A 185 6.66 -14.42 -2.98
N GLY A 186 6.94 -15.48 -2.20
CA GLY A 186 6.98 -15.42 -0.75
C GLY A 186 7.99 -14.42 -0.19
N THR A 187 9.04 -14.10 -0.95
CA THR A 187 9.99 -13.04 -0.57
C THR A 187 9.33 -11.66 -0.62
N SER A 188 8.70 -11.29 -1.73
CA SER A 188 8.02 -9.98 -1.84
C SER A 188 6.75 -9.87 -1.00
N VAL A 189 6.12 -11.01 -0.68
CA VAL A 189 5.10 -11.09 0.38
C VAL A 189 5.72 -10.77 1.75
N ALA A 190 6.89 -11.33 2.07
CA ALA A 190 7.57 -11.10 3.33
C ALA A 190 8.17 -9.69 3.46
N GLU A 191 8.63 -9.09 2.36
CA GLU A 191 9.07 -7.69 2.29
C GLU A 191 7.93 -6.75 2.74
N ILE A 192 6.72 -6.91 2.19
CA ILE A 192 5.55 -6.10 2.56
C ILE A 192 5.14 -6.30 4.04
N VAL A 193 5.17 -7.52 4.56
CA VAL A 193 4.91 -7.77 6.00
C VAL A 193 5.96 -7.06 6.87
N TYR A 194 7.21 -7.03 6.44
CA TYR A 194 8.31 -6.42 7.17
C TYR A 194 8.28 -4.88 7.12
N ASP A 195 7.92 -4.29 5.98
CA ASP A 195 7.70 -2.85 5.84
C ASP A 195 6.60 -2.36 6.79
N MET A 196 5.52 -3.16 6.92
CA MET A 196 4.39 -2.85 7.78
C MET A 196 4.69 -3.07 9.26
N ALA A 197 5.42 -4.12 9.63
CA ALA A 197 5.71 -4.49 11.02
C ALA A 197 7.20 -4.86 11.22
N PRO A 198 8.13 -3.89 11.16
CA PRO A 198 9.57 -4.16 11.12
C PRO A 198 10.16 -4.72 12.43
N GLY A 199 9.45 -4.58 13.56
CA GLY A 199 9.81 -5.20 14.84
C GLY A 199 9.37 -6.67 14.98
N ALA A 200 8.55 -7.20 14.07
CA ALA A 200 7.97 -8.53 14.20
C ALA A 200 8.94 -9.68 13.84
N GLU A 201 8.89 -10.78 14.60
CA GLU A 201 9.64 -12.00 14.25
C GLU A 201 8.98 -12.73 13.07
N LEU A 202 9.67 -12.83 11.94
CA LEU A 202 9.16 -13.53 10.75
C LEU A 202 9.52 -15.03 10.73
N TYR A 203 8.50 -15.86 10.49
CA TYR A 203 8.57 -17.31 10.33
C TYR A 203 8.12 -17.70 8.91
N LEU A 204 9.08 -17.88 8.00
CA LEU A 204 8.83 -18.21 6.60
C LEU A 204 8.70 -19.74 6.43
N ALA A 205 7.61 -20.22 5.85
CA ALA A 205 7.38 -21.65 5.60
C ALA A 205 7.14 -21.92 4.11
N LYS A 206 8.04 -22.69 3.49
CA LYS A 206 7.89 -23.13 2.10
C LYS A 206 7.16 -24.46 2.04
N ILE A 207 6.03 -24.50 1.32
CA ILE A 207 5.18 -25.69 1.18
C ILE A 207 4.91 -26.03 -0.30
N GLY A 208 4.34 -27.21 -0.55
CA GLY A 208 3.84 -27.62 -1.88
C GLY A 208 2.66 -28.61 -1.83
N THR A 209 2.14 -28.94 -0.65
CA THR A 209 1.02 -29.87 -0.42
C THR A 209 0.24 -29.45 0.83
N SER A 210 -1.03 -29.84 0.94
CA SER A 210 -1.88 -29.55 2.11
C SER A 210 -1.37 -30.18 3.41
N LEU A 211 -0.68 -31.33 3.36
CA LEU A 211 -0.04 -31.92 4.54
C LEU A 211 1.19 -31.11 5.02
N GLN A 212 1.87 -30.41 4.12
CA GLN A 212 2.95 -29.47 4.47
C GLN A 212 2.40 -28.15 5.01
N LEU A 213 1.24 -27.69 4.50
CA LEU A 213 0.48 -26.57 5.09
C LEU A 213 0.05 -26.90 6.53
N GLU A 214 -0.48 -28.09 6.76
CA GLU A 214 -0.87 -28.58 8.09
C GLU A 214 0.34 -28.67 9.04
N GLN A 215 1.47 -29.24 8.61
CA GLN A 215 2.67 -29.30 9.46
C GLN A 215 3.24 -27.90 9.76
N ALA A 216 3.29 -27.00 8.77
CA ALA A 216 3.74 -25.62 8.96
C ALA A 216 2.85 -24.87 9.97
N MET A 217 1.53 -25.02 9.87
CA MET A 217 0.57 -24.47 10.82
C MET A 217 0.80 -25.00 12.24
N ASN A 218 0.97 -26.32 12.42
CA ASN A 218 1.24 -26.92 13.72
C ASN A 218 2.58 -26.45 14.33
N ASP A 219 3.62 -26.29 13.52
CA ASP A 219 4.91 -25.76 13.95
C ASP A 219 4.81 -24.27 14.32
N MET A 220 3.98 -23.49 13.62
CA MET A 220 3.72 -22.08 13.91
C MET A 220 2.93 -21.88 15.21
N ILE A 221 1.91 -22.71 15.49
CA ILE A 221 1.26 -22.78 16.83
C ILE A 221 2.32 -23.06 17.90
N THR A 222 3.19 -24.05 17.66
CA THR A 222 4.25 -24.45 18.60
C THR A 222 5.29 -23.34 18.82
N ALA A 223 5.55 -22.49 17.83
CA ALA A 223 6.44 -21.34 17.91
C ALA A 223 5.84 -20.10 18.61
N GLY A 224 4.51 -20.08 18.80
CA GLY A 224 3.77 -18.93 19.33
C GLY A 224 3.50 -17.83 18.30
N VAL A 225 3.36 -18.19 17.02
CA VAL A 225 2.89 -17.28 15.96
C VAL A 225 1.50 -16.76 16.32
N ARG A 226 1.22 -15.47 16.09
CA ARG A 226 -0.10 -14.84 16.32
C ARG A 226 -0.84 -14.48 15.03
N VAL A 227 -0.13 -14.27 13.93
CA VAL A 227 -0.71 -13.97 12.62
C VAL A 227 -0.07 -14.87 11.56
N ILE A 228 -0.86 -15.44 10.65
CA ILE A 228 -0.35 -16.12 9.45
C ILE A 228 -0.84 -15.37 8.20
N ASN A 229 0.09 -14.92 7.36
CA ASN A 229 -0.19 -14.58 5.98
C ASN A 229 -0.02 -15.81 5.08
N HIS A 230 -1.00 -16.08 4.23
CA HIS A 230 -0.88 -17.05 3.13
C HIS A 230 -1.39 -16.42 1.82
N SER A 231 -0.45 -15.99 0.98
CA SER A 231 -0.74 -15.29 -0.28
C SER A 231 -1.03 -16.22 -1.47
N VAL A 232 -1.48 -17.45 -1.19
CA VAL A 232 -1.67 -18.57 -2.13
C VAL A 232 -3.10 -19.11 -2.00
N GLY A 233 -3.61 -19.76 -3.04
CA GLY A 233 -4.96 -20.34 -3.08
C GLY A 233 -4.99 -21.78 -3.58
N TRP A 234 -5.95 -22.56 -3.08
CA TRP A 234 -6.21 -23.95 -3.47
C TRP A 234 -7.48 -24.03 -4.32
N PHE A 235 -7.35 -24.76 -5.43
CA PHE A 235 -8.45 -25.10 -6.34
C PHE A 235 -8.85 -26.57 -6.15
N ASN A 236 -10.11 -26.93 -6.44
CA ASN A 236 -10.67 -28.29 -6.30
C ASN A 236 -10.63 -28.90 -4.89
N ALA A 237 -10.36 -28.11 -3.84
CA ALA A 237 -10.25 -28.60 -2.45
C ALA A 237 -11.60 -28.72 -1.70
N ALA A 238 -12.55 -27.84 -2.02
CA ALA A 238 -13.95 -27.86 -1.56
C ALA A 238 -14.84 -27.20 -2.63
N PHE A 239 -16.11 -26.89 -2.31
CA PHE A 239 -16.97 -26.08 -3.17
C PHE A 239 -16.89 -24.56 -2.85
N TYR A 240 -15.89 -24.13 -2.08
CA TYR A 240 -15.71 -22.74 -1.63
C TYR A 240 -16.85 -22.25 -0.72
N ASP A 241 -17.37 -23.20 0.06
CA ASP A 241 -18.47 -23.12 1.03
C ASP A 241 -17.96 -23.00 2.49
N GLY A 242 -16.65 -22.81 2.68
CA GLY A 242 -16.01 -22.80 4.00
C GLY A 242 -15.78 -24.20 4.60
N THR A 243 -15.97 -25.27 3.82
CA THR A 243 -15.74 -26.65 4.27
C THR A 243 -14.43 -27.24 3.71
N GLY A 244 -14.21 -28.53 3.93
CA GLY A 244 -13.03 -29.24 3.44
C GLY A 244 -11.79 -29.13 4.34
N SER A 245 -10.74 -29.84 3.94
CA SER A 245 -9.55 -30.03 4.77
C SER A 245 -8.68 -28.77 4.90
N ILE A 246 -8.73 -27.85 3.94
CA ILE A 246 -7.96 -26.60 4.02
C ILE A 246 -8.56 -25.68 5.10
N CYS A 247 -9.89 -25.55 5.16
CA CYS A 247 -10.54 -24.83 6.27
C CYS A 247 -10.33 -25.52 7.62
N THR A 248 -10.31 -26.85 7.68
CA THR A 248 -9.95 -27.56 8.92
C THR A 248 -8.54 -27.17 9.42
N ILE A 249 -7.59 -26.87 8.52
CA ILE A 249 -6.25 -26.40 8.91
C ILE A 249 -6.30 -24.95 9.46
N THR A 250 -7.09 -24.05 8.87
CA THR A 250 -7.20 -22.66 9.35
C THR A 250 -8.05 -22.54 10.62
N ASP A 251 -9.07 -23.38 10.79
CA ASP A 251 -9.87 -23.48 12.02
C ASP A 251 -9.01 -24.00 13.19
N ASN A 252 -8.09 -24.94 12.92
CA ASN A 252 -7.09 -25.38 13.90
C ASN A 252 -6.07 -24.26 14.24
N ALA A 253 -5.72 -23.40 13.29
CA ALA A 253 -4.89 -22.22 13.55
C ALA A 253 -5.60 -21.19 14.45
N GLU A 254 -6.88 -20.90 14.18
CA GLU A 254 -7.71 -20.06 15.04
C GLU A 254 -7.84 -20.64 16.46
N ALA A 255 -8.09 -21.94 16.58
CA ALA A 255 -8.11 -22.63 17.87
C ALA A 255 -6.75 -22.62 18.60
N GLY A 256 -5.64 -22.44 17.86
CA GLY A 256 -4.30 -22.21 18.38
C GLY A 256 -4.01 -20.76 18.79
N GLY A 257 -4.94 -19.82 18.58
CA GLY A 257 -4.75 -18.38 18.88
C GLY A 257 -4.10 -17.57 17.76
N ILE A 258 -4.09 -18.11 16.53
CA ILE A 258 -3.54 -17.46 15.33
C ILE A 258 -4.67 -16.80 14.52
N GLN A 259 -4.49 -15.55 14.10
CA GLN A 259 -5.31 -14.97 13.03
C GLN A 259 -4.74 -15.35 11.67
N TRP A 260 -5.53 -16.01 10.82
CA TRP A 260 -5.15 -16.30 9.44
C TRP A 260 -5.63 -15.20 8.49
N VAL A 261 -4.76 -14.73 7.62
CA VAL A 261 -4.97 -13.70 6.61
C VAL A 261 -4.65 -14.31 5.24
N ASN A 262 -5.61 -14.27 4.31
CA ASN A 262 -5.46 -14.91 3.00
C ASN A 262 -5.86 -13.99 1.85
N ALA A 263 -5.07 -14.03 0.78
CA ALA A 263 -5.41 -13.41 -0.49
C ALA A 263 -6.70 -14.05 -1.08
N MET A 264 -7.66 -13.24 -1.53
CA MET A 264 -8.93 -13.74 -2.12
C MET A 264 -8.75 -14.56 -3.40
N GLY A 265 -7.68 -14.29 -4.15
CA GLY A 265 -7.42 -14.85 -5.46
C GLY A 265 -7.53 -13.80 -6.57
N ASN A 266 -6.98 -14.13 -7.74
CA ASN A 266 -6.94 -13.24 -8.91
C ASN A 266 -7.85 -13.74 -10.05
N SER A 267 -8.87 -14.54 -9.72
CA SER A 267 -9.62 -15.38 -10.68
C SER A 267 -10.97 -14.81 -11.08
N ARG A 268 -11.31 -13.57 -10.69
CA ARG A 268 -12.59 -12.89 -10.99
C ARG A 268 -13.01 -12.97 -12.45
N ARG A 269 -12.04 -12.90 -13.37
CA ARG A 269 -12.26 -12.89 -14.83
C ARG A 269 -12.16 -14.26 -15.47
N ASP A 270 -11.80 -15.28 -14.71
CA ASP A 270 -11.36 -16.59 -15.17
C ASP A 270 -12.18 -17.72 -14.51
N HIS A 271 -13.35 -17.34 -13.97
CA HIS A 271 -14.31 -18.15 -13.23
C HIS A 271 -15.69 -18.17 -13.90
N TYR A 272 -16.41 -19.28 -13.72
CA TYR A 272 -17.83 -19.46 -14.02
C TYR A 272 -18.46 -20.29 -12.90
N LEU A 273 -19.65 -19.87 -12.44
CA LEU A 273 -20.51 -20.57 -11.49
C LEU A 273 -21.90 -20.71 -12.14
N GLY A 274 -22.47 -21.90 -12.10
CA GLY A 274 -23.83 -22.16 -12.57
C GLY A 274 -24.36 -23.50 -12.06
N THR A 275 -25.67 -23.69 -12.02
CA THR A 275 -26.25 -25.03 -11.84
C THR A 275 -26.16 -25.77 -13.16
N PHE A 276 -25.78 -27.06 -13.14
CA PHE A 276 -25.86 -27.89 -14.35
C PHE A 276 -27.26 -27.79 -14.96
N SER A 277 -27.32 -27.64 -16.27
CA SER A 277 -28.55 -27.44 -17.03
C SER A 277 -28.40 -28.10 -18.40
N ASP A 278 -29.37 -28.93 -18.77
CA ASP A 278 -29.46 -29.72 -20.00
C ASP A 278 -30.89 -29.59 -20.50
N ALA A 279 -31.12 -28.63 -21.41
CA ALA A 279 -32.45 -28.18 -21.79
C ALA A 279 -33.01 -28.91 -23.02
N ASP A 280 -32.15 -29.51 -23.84
CA ASP A 280 -32.50 -30.28 -25.04
C ASP A 280 -32.36 -31.80 -24.87
N GLY A 281 -31.68 -32.26 -23.82
CA GLY A 281 -31.53 -33.66 -23.45
C GLY A 281 -30.29 -34.34 -24.05
N ASP A 282 -29.27 -33.57 -24.44
CA ASP A 282 -28.03 -34.09 -25.04
C ASP A 282 -26.94 -34.47 -24.00
N LEU A 283 -27.23 -34.24 -22.71
CA LEU A 283 -26.36 -34.48 -21.54
C LEU A 283 -25.15 -33.54 -21.40
N ARG A 284 -25.06 -32.45 -22.17
CA ARG A 284 -24.06 -31.38 -21.96
C ARG A 284 -24.60 -30.29 -21.03
N HIS A 285 -23.70 -29.44 -20.55
CA HIS A 285 -24.04 -28.26 -19.78
C HIS A 285 -24.23 -27.01 -20.65
N GLU A 286 -25.44 -26.48 -20.60
CA GLU A 286 -25.84 -25.17 -21.10
C GLU A 286 -25.20 -24.03 -20.26
N PHE A 287 -24.04 -23.52 -20.68
CA PHE A 287 -23.37 -22.38 -20.01
C PHE A 287 -24.18 -21.07 -20.13
N ALA A 288 -24.99 -20.98 -21.19
CA ALA A 288 -26.11 -20.07 -21.39
C ALA A 288 -27.20 -20.83 -22.16
N ALA A 289 -28.42 -20.31 -22.27
CA ALA A 289 -29.53 -21.02 -22.92
C ALA A 289 -29.26 -21.27 -24.42
N GLY A 290 -29.13 -22.54 -24.84
CA GLY A 290 -28.73 -22.93 -26.19
C GLY A 290 -27.23 -22.77 -26.48
N GLN A 291 -26.38 -22.82 -25.46
CA GLN A 291 -24.93 -22.71 -25.53
C GLN A 291 -24.24 -23.82 -24.69
N ASN A 292 -24.29 -25.06 -25.20
CA ASN A 292 -23.62 -26.26 -24.69
C ASN A 292 -22.06 -26.24 -24.72
N THR A 293 -21.44 -25.06 -24.83
CA THR A 293 -19.98 -24.87 -24.80
C THR A 293 -19.61 -23.57 -24.08
N ASN A 294 -18.53 -23.57 -23.32
CA ASN A 294 -17.77 -22.35 -22.99
C ASN A 294 -16.58 -22.24 -23.96
N THR A 295 -15.97 -21.07 -24.10
CA THR A 295 -14.80 -20.86 -24.97
C THR A 295 -13.60 -20.37 -24.17
N ILE A 296 -12.40 -20.59 -24.68
CA ILE A 296 -11.17 -20.10 -24.08
C ILE A 296 -10.09 -19.85 -25.17
N SER A 297 -9.46 -18.68 -25.14
CA SER A 297 -8.47 -18.27 -26.15
C SER A 297 -7.06 -18.71 -25.73
N LEU A 298 -6.63 -19.87 -26.21
CA LEU A 298 -5.34 -20.45 -25.84
C LEU A 298 -4.22 -20.06 -26.82
N THR A 299 -2.99 -19.96 -26.30
CA THR A 299 -1.80 -19.56 -27.05
C THR A 299 -0.81 -20.72 -27.17
N LEU A 300 -0.16 -20.87 -28.32
CA LEU A 300 0.92 -21.82 -28.57
C LEU A 300 1.95 -21.85 -27.42
N ASP A 301 2.29 -23.04 -26.96
CA ASP A 301 3.26 -23.31 -25.88
C ASP A 301 2.91 -22.64 -24.53
N LYS A 302 1.65 -22.24 -24.31
CA LYS A 302 1.15 -21.72 -23.02
C LYS A 302 0.17 -22.68 -22.37
N THR A 303 0.67 -23.47 -21.43
CA THR A 303 -0.13 -24.38 -20.61
C THR A 303 -1.25 -23.62 -19.89
N VAL A 304 -2.44 -24.20 -19.94
CA VAL A 304 -3.60 -23.83 -19.11
C VAL A 304 -3.94 -25.03 -18.23
N THR A 305 -4.47 -24.77 -17.04
CA THR A 305 -5.20 -25.79 -16.26
C THR A 305 -6.65 -25.36 -16.11
N LEU A 306 -7.58 -26.19 -16.58
CA LEU A 306 -9.01 -26.07 -16.32
C LEU A 306 -9.39 -26.94 -15.13
N VAL A 307 -10.24 -26.39 -14.28
CA VAL A 307 -10.57 -26.87 -12.93
C VAL A 307 -12.09 -26.84 -12.82
N LEU A 308 -12.72 -28.01 -12.73
CA LEU A 308 -14.16 -28.17 -12.53
C LEU A 308 -14.40 -28.81 -11.16
N ASN A 309 -15.31 -28.24 -10.37
CA ASN A 309 -15.79 -28.84 -9.13
C ASN A 309 -17.26 -28.50 -8.86
N TRP A 310 -17.95 -29.27 -8.01
CA TRP A 310 -19.39 -29.11 -7.78
C TRP A 310 -19.85 -29.36 -6.34
N ASP A 311 -21.05 -28.88 -6.03
CA ASP A 311 -21.72 -28.94 -4.73
C ASP A 311 -22.12 -30.38 -4.34
N ALA A 312 -21.11 -31.17 -3.96
CA ALA A 312 -21.25 -32.52 -3.43
C ALA A 312 -19.97 -33.00 -2.70
N TYR A 313 -19.25 -32.09 -2.01
CA TYR A 313 -18.06 -32.46 -1.24
C TYR A 313 -18.44 -33.21 0.06
N PRO A 314 -17.54 -34.07 0.60
CA PRO A 314 -16.25 -34.47 0.04
C PRO A 314 -16.38 -35.58 -1.02
N THR A 315 -17.51 -36.29 -1.12
CA THR A 315 -17.67 -37.45 -2.01
C THR A 315 -19.06 -37.50 -2.65
N THR A 316 -19.10 -37.77 -3.96
CA THR A 316 -20.33 -37.68 -4.75
C THR A 316 -20.61 -38.93 -5.59
N ASN A 317 -21.88 -39.09 -5.99
CA ASN A 317 -22.35 -39.97 -7.05
C ASN A 317 -22.82 -39.21 -8.30
N VAL A 318 -22.73 -37.87 -8.30
CA VAL A 318 -22.89 -37.03 -9.50
C VAL A 318 -21.61 -37.13 -10.30
N ASP A 319 -21.72 -37.62 -11.53
CA ASP A 319 -20.61 -37.97 -12.43
C ASP A 319 -20.59 -36.87 -13.50
N TYR A 320 -19.66 -35.92 -13.44
CA TYR A 320 -19.52 -34.85 -14.45
C TYR A 320 -18.16 -34.96 -15.12
N ASN A 321 -18.14 -35.02 -16.46
CA ASN A 321 -16.92 -35.14 -17.25
C ASN A 321 -16.57 -33.79 -17.90
N LEU A 322 -15.27 -33.47 -18.00
CA LEU A 322 -14.76 -32.23 -18.60
C LEU A 322 -14.03 -32.54 -19.91
N TYR A 323 -14.30 -31.80 -20.97
CA TYR A 323 -13.67 -31.96 -22.29
C TYR A 323 -13.19 -30.61 -22.84
N LEU A 324 -12.06 -30.63 -23.57
CA LEU A 324 -11.46 -29.48 -24.24
C LEU A 324 -11.22 -29.81 -25.72
N TYR A 325 -11.85 -29.04 -26.61
CA TYR A 325 -11.77 -29.18 -28.07
C TYR A 325 -11.00 -28.01 -28.69
N ASN A 326 -10.26 -28.29 -29.77
CA ASN A 326 -9.71 -27.28 -30.68
C ASN A 326 -10.67 -27.14 -31.87
N GLY A 327 -11.28 -25.96 -32.00
CA GLY A 327 -12.46 -25.76 -32.84
C GLY A 327 -13.77 -26.21 -32.17
N ASP A 328 -14.89 -25.71 -32.70
CA ASP A 328 -16.25 -25.98 -32.21
C ASP A 328 -16.61 -27.47 -32.38
N PRO A 329 -16.97 -28.20 -31.30
CA PRO A 329 -17.25 -29.63 -31.37
C PRO A 329 -18.37 -29.99 -32.33
N ASP A 330 -19.42 -29.16 -32.43
CA ASP A 330 -20.59 -29.43 -33.27
C ASP A 330 -20.36 -29.03 -34.74
N ALA A 331 -19.31 -28.23 -35.00
CA ALA A 331 -18.76 -27.98 -36.33
C ALA A 331 -17.62 -28.95 -36.73
N GLY A 332 -17.36 -30.00 -35.94
CA GLY A 332 -16.32 -31.00 -36.22
C GLY A 332 -14.94 -30.70 -35.60
N GLY A 333 -14.91 -29.95 -34.49
CA GLY A 333 -13.73 -29.67 -33.68
C GLY A 333 -13.07 -30.94 -33.14
N THR A 334 -11.76 -30.86 -32.92
CA THR A 334 -10.96 -32.01 -32.47
C THR A 334 -10.81 -31.99 -30.95
N LEU A 335 -11.19 -33.06 -30.26
CA LEU A 335 -10.90 -33.24 -28.84
C LEU A 335 -9.38 -33.24 -28.62
N VAL A 336 -8.86 -32.37 -27.76
CA VAL A 336 -7.42 -32.26 -27.45
C VAL A 336 -7.06 -32.66 -26.02
N ALA A 337 -8.02 -32.62 -25.08
CA ALA A 337 -7.89 -33.19 -23.75
C ALA A 337 -9.27 -33.47 -23.12
N SER A 338 -9.33 -34.41 -22.18
CA SER A 338 -10.51 -34.69 -21.35
C SER A 338 -10.08 -35.09 -19.94
N SER A 339 -11.02 -35.01 -19.00
CA SER A 339 -10.93 -35.60 -17.66
C SER A 339 -12.29 -36.22 -17.34
N GLU A 340 -12.25 -37.52 -17.07
CA GLU A 340 -13.41 -38.42 -17.07
C GLU A 340 -13.29 -39.37 -15.87
N ASN A 341 -13.02 -38.82 -14.69
CA ASN A 341 -12.81 -39.59 -13.46
C ASN A 341 -14.16 -40.02 -12.89
N ARG A 342 -14.39 -41.32 -12.74
CA ARG A 342 -15.73 -41.79 -12.37
C ARG A 342 -16.10 -41.52 -10.91
N GLN A 343 -17.06 -40.64 -10.66
CA GLN A 343 -17.64 -40.45 -9.33
C GLN A 343 -18.80 -41.43 -9.09
N ASN A 344 -18.69 -42.27 -8.06
CA ASN A 344 -19.61 -43.39 -7.81
C ASN A 344 -20.04 -43.55 -6.34
N GLY A 345 -19.83 -42.51 -5.51
CA GLY A 345 -20.09 -42.53 -4.08
C GLY A 345 -19.00 -43.21 -3.23
N SER A 346 -17.84 -43.56 -3.81
CA SER A 346 -16.70 -44.08 -3.05
C SER A 346 -15.92 -42.99 -2.31
N VAL A 347 -15.10 -43.39 -1.33
CA VAL A 347 -14.19 -42.51 -0.56
C VAL A 347 -13.09 -41.84 -1.40
N SER A 348 -13.02 -42.12 -2.70
CA SER A 348 -12.12 -41.47 -3.67
C SER A 348 -12.88 -40.74 -4.79
N SER A 349 -14.22 -40.71 -4.74
CA SER A 349 -15.08 -40.04 -5.72
C SER A 349 -15.32 -38.58 -5.33
N TYR A 350 -14.24 -37.78 -5.30
CA TYR A 350 -14.33 -36.34 -5.10
C TYR A 350 -15.10 -35.67 -6.27
N PRO A 351 -15.93 -34.65 -6.01
CA PRO A 351 -16.75 -33.97 -7.02
C PRO A 351 -15.92 -32.98 -7.84
N THR A 352 -14.96 -33.49 -8.62
CA THR A 352 -14.04 -32.66 -9.38
C THR A 352 -13.43 -33.34 -10.61
N GLU A 353 -13.19 -32.54 -11.65
CA GLU A 353 -12.38 -32.86 -12.81
C GLU A 353 -11.30 -31.79 -13.06
N ALA A 354 -10.20 -32.17 -13.70
CA ALA A 354 -9.13 -31.24 -14.06
C ALA A 354 -8.43 -31.61 -15.38
N ILE A 355 -8.20 -30.61 -16.24
CA ILE A 355 -7.43 -30.74 -17.49
C ILE A 355 -6.23 -29.80 -17.42
N THR A 356 -5.01 -30.33 -17.50
CA THR A 356 -3.81 -29.55 -17.79
C THR A 356 -3.43 -29.76 -19.27
N TYR A 357 -3.40 -28.69 -20.07
CA TYR A 357 -3.17 -28.77 -21.52
C TYR A 357 -2.20 -27.70 -22.03
N THR A 358 -1.22 -28.11 -22.85
CA THR A 358 -0.32 -27.20 -23.57
C THR A 358 -0.74 -27.12 -25.05
N PRO A 359 -1.19 -25.96 -25.56
CA PRO A 359 -1.69 -25.82 -26.91
C PRO A 359 -0.61 -25.98 -27.98
N ALA A 360 -0.87 -26.83 -28.96
CA ALA A 360 -0.05 -26.98 -30.17
C ALA A 360 -0.31 -25.90 -31.24
N VAL A 361 -1.32 -25.04 -31.03
CA VAL A 361 -1.66 -23.87 -31.87
C VAL A 361 -2.25 -22.76 -31.00
N THR A 362 -2.11 -21.50 -31.43
CA THR A 362 -2.91 -20.39 -30.89
C THR A 362 -4.29 -20.42 -31.55
N ALA A 363 -5.34 -20.71 -30.76
CA ALA A 363 -6.72 -20.84 -31.26
C ALA A 363 -7.75 -20.70 -30.13
N THR A 364 -8.99 -20.36 -30.49
CA THR A 364 -10.15 -20.53 -29.60
C THR A 364 -10.42 -22.02 -29.43
N HIS A 365 -10.37 -22.47 -28.18
CA HIS A 365 -10.75 -23.81 -27.76
C HIS A 365 -12.13 -23.78 -27.09
N TYR A 366 -12.82 -24.90 -27.11
CA TYR A 366 -14.19 -25.05 -26.63
C TYR A 366 -14.21 -26.04 -25.47
N ILE A 367 -14.82 -25.64 -24.36
CA ILE A 367 -14.94 -26.41 -23.13
C ILE A 367 -16.35 -26.97 -23.08
N VAL A 368 -16.48 -28.27 -22.85
CA VAL A 368 -17.75 -28.97 -22.67
C VAL A 368 -17.73 -29.67 -21.32
N VAL A 369 -18.80 -29.53 -20.54
CA VAL A 369 -19.07 -30.35 -19.36
C VAL A 369 -20.25 -31.27 -19.69
N THR A 370 -20.19 -32.56 -19.32
CA THR A 370 -21.28 -33.53 -19.58
C THR A 370 -21.63 -34.34 -18.35
N LYS A 371 -22.88 -34.83 -18.30
CA LYS A 371 -23.38 -35.71 -17.23
C LYS A 371 -23.20 -37.18 -17.56
N GLY A 372 -22.49 -37.89 -16.69
CA GLY A 372 -22.30 -39.34 -16.72
C GLY A 372 -23.55 -40.12 -16.34
N GLY A 373 -23.80 -41.22 -17.05
CA GLY A 373 -25.09 -41.93 -17.10
C GLY A 373 -25.52 -42.71 -15.85
N SER A 374 -25.01 -42.38 -14.65
CA SER A 374 -25.46 -42.96 -13.38
C SER A 374 -26.06 -41.95 -12.38
N SER A 375 -26.09 -40.65 -12.69
CA SER A 375 -26.76 -39.64 -11.86
C SER A 375 -27.84 -38.88 -12.64
N THR A 376 -28.81 -38.33 -11.90
CA THR A 376 -29.88 -37.49 -12.42
C THR A 376 -29.97 -36.13 -11.73
N ALA A 377 -29.07 -35.82 -10.80
CA ALA A 377 -29.07 -34.54 -10.10
C ALA A 377 -28.49 -33.41 -10.98
N ASP A 378 -29.03 -32.23 -10.77
CA ASP A 378 -28.52 -30.95 -11.26
C ASP A 378 -28.04 -30.17 -10.03
N VAL A 379 -26.75 -29.90 -9.94
CA VAL A 379 -26.13 -29.20 -8.80
C VAL A 379 -25.31 -28.00 -9.27
N PRO A 380 -25.07 -27.00 -8.41
CA PRO A 380 -24.08 -25.96 -8.65
C PRO A 380 -22.71 -26.54 -8.97
N LEU A 381 -22.07 -26.00 -10.00
CA LEU A 381 -20.70 -26.29 -10.42
C LEU A 381 -19.92 -24.99 -10.63
N THR A 382 -18.62 -25.04 -10.38
CA THR A 382 -17.66 -23.97 -10.63
C THR A 382 -16.61 -24.45 -11.63
N LEU A 383 -16.26 -23.59 -12.58
CA LEU A 383 -15.22 -23.79 -13.58
C LEU A 383 -14.22 -22.65 -13.48
N PHE A 384 -12.96 -22.97 -13.17
CA PHE A 384 -11.84 -22.05 -13.12
C PHE A 384 -10.84 -22.32 -14.25
N SER A 385 -10.21 -21.25 -14.75
CA SER A 385 -9.07 -21.28 -15.66
C SER A 385 -7.83 -20.72 -15.00
N LEU A 386 -6.84 -21.58 -14.74
CA LEU A 386 -5.49 -21.19 -14.37
C LEU A 386 -4.73 -20.93 -15.67
N GLY A 387 -4.93 -19.74 -16.24
CA GLY A 387 -4.45 -19.36 -17.57
C GLY A 387 -5.17 -18.12 -18.11
N PRO A 388 -5.57 -18.10 -19.39
CA PRO A 388 -6.37 -17.01 -19.94
C PRO A 388 -7.86 -17.17 -19.58
N SER A 389 -8.61 -16.07 -19.66
CA SER A 389 -10.03 -16.06 -19.34
C SER A 389 -10.92 -16.96 -20.20
N LEU A 390 -11.97 -17.47 -19.54
CA LEU A 390 -13.15 -18.06 -20.16
C LEU A 390 -13.92 -17.04 -21.03
N GLY A 391 -14.79 -17.52 -21.92
CA GLY A 391 -15.71 -16.71 -22.72
C GLY A 391 -16.96 -16.35 -21.95
N THR A 392 -17.72 -17.36 -21.50
CA THR A 392 -18.80 -17.20 -20.52
C THR A 392 -18.18 -17.18 -19.12
N LYS A 393 -18.56 -16.18 -18.32
CA LYS A 393 -17.97 -15.88 -17.00
C LYS A 393 -19.06 -15.58 -15.98
N VAL A 394 -18.79 -15.86 -14.72
CA VAL A 394 -19.57 -15.37 -13.57
C VAL A 394 -18.58 -14.87 -12.53
N PHE A 395 -18.72 -13.61 -12.12
CA PHE A 395 -17.73 -12.93 -11.30
C PHE A 395 -17.91 -13.23 -9.80
N VAL A 396 -19.15 -13.30 -9.32
CA VAL A 396 -19.48 -13.66 -7.93
C VAL A 396 -18.96 -15.03 -7.55
N SER A 397 -18.57 -15.18 -6.28
CA SER A 397 -18.01 -16.41 -5.70
C SER A 397 -16.77 -16.94 -6.44
N SER A 398 -15.94 -16.05 -6.98
CA SER A 398 -14.69 -16.38 -7.70
C SER A 398 -13.47 -16.54 -6.77
N LEU A 399 -13.70 -16.50 -5.46
CA LEU A 399 -12.69 -16.70 -4.42
C LEU A 399 -12.23 -18.16 -4.33
N VAL A 400 -11.08 -18.39 -3.67
CA VAL A 400 -10.43 -19.70 -3.58
C VAL A 400 -10.01 -20.05 -2.14
N GLN A 401 -9.86 -21.34 -1.82
CA GLN A 401 -9.55 -21.73 -0.44
C GLN A 401 -8.12 -21.31 -0.03
N PRO A 402 -7.88 -20.90 1.22
CA PRO A 402 -8.82 -20.83 2.34
C PRO A 402 -9.53 -19.46 2.52
N ALA A 403 -9.60 -18.59 1.52
CA ALA A 403 -10.29 -17.29 1.67
C ALA A 403 -11.82 -17.43 1.86
N ASP A 404 -12.39 -18.62 1.61
CA ASP A 404 -13.78 -18.98 1.92
C ASP A 404 -14.00 -19.39 3.38
N CYS A 405 -12.94 -19.75 4.11
CA CYS A 405 -13.04 -20.30 5.46
C CYS A 405 -13.48 -19.26 6.49
N ASN A 406 -14.18 -19.70 7.53
CA ASN A 406 -14.76 -18.82 8.55
C ASN A 406 -13.71 -18.27 9.55
N SER A 407 -12.61 -18.98 9.73
CA SER A 407 -11.46 -18.62 10.57
C SER A 407 -10.51 -17.59 9.94
N VAL A 408 -10.73 -17.25 8.67
CA VAL A 408 -9.79 -16.53 7.80
C VAL A 408 -10.31 -15.15 7.44
N ILE A 409 -9.47 -14.12 7.58
CA ILE A 409 -9.70 -12.82 6.92
C ILE A 409 -9.32 -12.99 5.44
N GLY A 410 -10.32 -12.92 4.56
CA GLY A 410 -10.13 -12.86 3.11
C GLY A 410 -9.86 -11.42 2.69
N VAL A 411 -8.78 -11.20 1.93
CA VAL A 411 -8.30 -9.87 1.56
C VAL A 411 -8.47 -9.62 0.05
N GLY A 412 -9.31 -8.63 -0.29
CA GLY A 412 -9.44 -8.07 -1.64
C GLY A 412 -8.32 -7.10 -1.98
N ALA A 413 -8.27 -6.58 -3.22
CA ALA A 413 -7.22 -5.66 -3.66
C ALA A 413 -7.76 -4.35 -4.25
N THR A 414 -7.21 -3.24 -3.79
CA THR A 414 -7.24 -1.92 -4.46
C THR A 414 -5.89 -1.62 -5.10
N ASP A 415 -5.85 -0.75 -6.11
CA ASP A 415 -4.61 -0.06 -6.49
C ASP A 415 -4.27 1.08 -5.50
N LEU A 416 -3.17 1.79 -5.74
CA LEU A 416 -2.66 2.87 -4.87
C LEU A 416 -3.48 4.17 -4.94
N THR A 417 -4.68 4.12 -5.53
CA THR A 417 -5.65 5.22 -5.67
C THR A 417 -7.08 4.72 -5.44
N ASP A 418 -7.21 3.65 -4.66
CA ASP A 418 -8.46 2.94 -4.35
C ASP A 418 -9.30 2.45 -5.53
N GLY A 419 -8.65 2.35 -6.71
CA GLY A 419 -9.16 1.67 -7.87
C GLY A 419 -9.30 0.17 -7.61
N VAL A 420 -10.52 -0.28 -7.36
CA VAL A 420 -10.81 -1.68 -7.00
C VAL A 420 -10.40 -2.63 -8.13
N GLU A 421 -9.53 -3.59 -7.81
CA GLU A 421 -8.86 -4.39 -8.82
C GLU A 421 -9.80 -5.25 -9.65
N SER A 422 -9.56 -5.24 -10.95
CA SER A 422 -10.44 -5.90 -11.92
C SER A 422 -10.16 -7.40 -12.09
N PHE A 423 -9.10 -7.90 -11.46
CA PHE A 423 -8.78 -9.32 -11.29
C PHE A 423 -9.19 -9.88 -9.91
N SER A 424 -9.35 -9.03 -8.89
CA SER A 424 -9.54 -9.45 -7.49
C SER A 424 -10.79 -10.29 -7.37
N SER A 425 -10.64 -11.54 -6.95
CA SER A 425 -11.76 -12.45 -6.73
C SER A 425 -12.74 -11.85 -5.72
N GLU A 426 -14.03 -12.02 -5.99
CA GLU A 426 -15.11 -11.41 -5.23
C GLU A 426 -16.04 -12.47 -4.62
N GLY A 427 -16.67 -12.13 -3.51
CA GLY A 427 -17.65 -12.97 -2.82
C GLY A 427 -19.06 -12.91 -3.45
N PRO A 428 -20.10 -13.32 -2.69
CA PRO A 428 -19.99 -14.05 -1.42
C PRO A 428 -19.33 -15.43 -1.62
N THR A 429 -19.10 -16.19 -0.55
CA THR A 429 -18.82 -17.63 -0.67
C THR A 429 -19.99 -18.36 -1.34
N THR A 430 -19.81 -19.61 -1.79
CA THR A 430 -20.90 -20.34 -2.47
C THR A 430 -22.06 -20.70 -1.54
N ASP A 431 -21.82 -20.75 -0.23
CA ASP A 431 -22.86 -20.85 0.81
C ASP A 431 -23.47 -19.49 1.23
N GLY A 432 -22.97 -18.37 0.67
CA GLY A 432 -23.57 -17.04 0.79
C GLY A 432 -23.01 -16.14 1.90
N ARG A 433 -21.89 -16.47 2.54
CA ARG A 433 -21.22 -15.61 3.53
C ARG A 433 -20.49 -14.45 2.87
N ALA A 434 -20.48 -13.31 3.56
CA ALA A 434 -19.80 -12.10 3.15
C ALA A 434 -18.28 -12.33 3.01
N LYS A 435 -17.72 -12.01 1.84
CA LYS A 435 -16.27 -11.98 1.54
C LYS A 435 -16.00 -10.94 0.43
N PRO A 436 -14.81 -10.30 0.39
CA PRO A 436 -13.78 -10.34 1.43
C PRO A 436 -14.27 -9.65 2.72
N GLU A 437 -13.55 -9.79 3.82
CA GLU A 437 -13.78 -8.94 5.00
C GLU A 437 -13.30 -7.50 4.75
N VAL A 438 -12.14 -7.35 4.10
CA VAL A 438 -11.45 -6.09 3.83
C VAL A 438 -10.65 -6.14 2.52
N ALA A 439 -10.26 -4.98 2.00
CA ALA A 439 -9.27 -4.82 0.96
C ALA A 439 -7.96 -4.25 1.52
N ALA A 440 -6.90 -4.30 0.71
CA ALA A 440 -5.65 -3.62 0.98
C ALA A 440 -4.95 -3.25 -0.34
N PRO A 441 -4.01 -2.29 -0.33
CA PRO A 441 -3.34 -1.85 -1.55
C PRO A 441 -2.48 -2.97 -2.17
N ASN A 442 -2.37 -2.94 -3.50
CA ASN A 442 -1.48 -3.80 -4.27
C ASN A 442 -0.69 -2.95 -5.31
N ARG A 443 0.17 -3.59 -6.11
CA ARG A 443 1.11 -2.92 -7.05
C ARG A 443 2.21 -2.09 -6.38
N VAL A 444 2.38 -2.22 -5.06
CA VAL A 444 3.50 -1.64 -4.33
C VAL A 444 4.85 -2.08 -4.91
N VAL A 445 5.87 -1.24 -4.76
CA VAL A 445 7.25 -1.59 -5.10
C VAL A 445 7.83 -2.47 -4.01
N THR A 446 8.64 -3.45 -4.40
CA THR A 446 9.49 -4.27 -3.51
C THR A 446 10.90 -4.32 -4.10
N SER A 447 11.91 -4.79 -3.35
CA SER A 447 13.29 -4.92 -3.87
C SER A 447 13.40 -5.81 -5.12
N LEU A 448 12.42 -6.71 -5.31
CA LEU A 448 12.36 -7.67 -6.40
C LEU A 448 11.36 -7.30 -7.51
N SER A 449 10.49 -6.29 -7.31
CA SER A 449 9.43 -5.93 -8.26
C SER A 449 9.12 -4.42 -8.27
N SER A 450 9.07 -3.83 -9.47
CA SER A 450 8.62 -2.44 -9.65
C SER A 450 7.09 -2.26 -9.59
N SER A 451 6.33 -3.33 -9.29
CA SER A 451 4.88 -3.36 -9.06
C SER A 451 4.46 -4.79 -8.71
N PHE A 452 4.41 -5.14 -7.43
CA PHE A 452 3.93 -6.45 -6.96
C PHE A 452 2.40 -6.49 -6.98
N ALA A 453 1.84 -6.92 -8.11
CA ALA A 453 0.40 -6.89 -8.37
C ALA A 453 -0.30 -8.23 -8.09
N GLY A 454 -1.52 -8.17 -7.53
CA GLY A 454 -2.35 -9.31 -7.14
C GLY A 454 -2.87 -9.18 -5.71
N THR A 455 -3.94 -9.91 -5.35
CA THR A 455 -4.40 -10.03 -3.95
C THR A 455 -3.31 -10.59 -3.02
N SER A 456 -2.35 -11.31 -3.59
CA SER A 456 -1.14 -11.80 -2.93
C SER A 456 -0.22 -10.68 -2.41
N GLY A 457 -0.29 -9.47 -2.98
CA GLY A 457 0.34 -8.25 -2.48
C GLY A 457 -0.54 -7.42 -1.54
N ALA A 458 -1.87 -7.63 -1.56
CA ALA A 458 -2.80 -6.99 -0.63
C ALA A 458 -2.78 -7.66 0.75
N ALA A 459 -2.94 -8.99 0.79
CA ALA A 459 -2.94 -9.78 2.03
C ALA A 459 -1.80 -9.50 3.04
N PRO A 460 -0.52 -9.35 2.63
CA PRO A 460 0.55 -9.07 3.57
C PRO A 460 0.43 -7.73 4.31
N HIS A 461 -0.23 -6.71 3.73
CA HIS A 461 -0.52 -5.47 4.46
C HIS A 461 -1.46 -5.74 5.65
N VAL A 462 -2.55 -6.48 5.43
CA VAL A 462 -3.49 -6.87 6.50
C VAL A 462 -2.83 -7.76 7.56
N ALA A 463 -1.86 -8.59 7.18
CA ALA A 463 -1.10 -9.39 8.14
C ALA A 463 -0.09 -8.55 8.95
N GLY A 464 0.49 -7.50 8.36
CA GLY A 464 1.30 -6.52 9.07
C GLY A 464 0.46 -5.65 10.02
N ALA A 465 -0.63 -5.07 9.52
CA ALA A 465 -1.63 -4.33 10.31
C ALA A 465 -2.14 -5.13 11.51
N ALA A 466 -2.49 -6.41 11.29
CA ALA A 466 -2.89 -7.31 12.38
C ALA A 466 -1.77 -7.52 13.44
N ALA A 467 -0.50 -7.42 13.06
CA ALA A 467 0.63 -7.52 13.99
C ALA A 467 0.93 -6.19 14.70
N LEU A 468 0.66 -5.05 14.07
CA LEU A 468 0.73 -3.72 14.69
C LEU A 468 -0.30 -3.59 15.82
N LEU A 469 -1.59 -3.82 15.51
CA LEU A 469 -2.67 -3.81 16.52
C LEU A 469 -2.41 -4.79 17.67
N LEU A 470 -1.78 -5.94 17.39
CA LEU A 470 -1.37 -6.90 18.41
C LEU A 470 -0.14 -6.48 19.22
N ALA A 471 0.72 -5.58 18.71
CA ALA A 471 1.83 -5.02 19.48
C ALA A 471 1.35 -3.87 20.40
N GLN A 472 0.43 -3.04 19.90
CA GLN A 472 -0.32 -2.03 20.66
C GLN A 472 -1.06 -2.70 21.83
N ASN A 473 -1.86 -3.73 21.53
CA ASN A 473 -2.63 -4.49 22.51
C ASN A 473 -2.44 -6.02 22.36
N PRO A 474 -1.43 -6.61 23.03
CA PRO A 474 -1.15 -8.05 22.98
C PRO A 474 -2.28 -8.96 23.50
N THR A 475 -3.28 -8.39 24.19
CA THR A 475 -4.40 -9.13 24.79
C THR A 475 -5.60 -9.32 23.86
N LEU A 476 -5.62 -8.67 22.70
CA LEU A 476 -6.70 -8.81 21.71
C LEU A 476 -6.95 -10.27 21.34
N THR A 477 -8.23 -10.66 21.40
CA THR A 477 -8.72 -11.90 20.80
C THR A 477 -8.84 -11.76 19.28
N ASN A 478 -8.83 -12.88 18.55
CA ASN A 478 -9.01 -12.89 17.09
C ASN A 478 -10.33 -12.23 16.64
N VAL A 479 -11.37 -12.19 17.49
CA VAL A 479 -12.63 -11.50 17.21
C VAL A 479 -12.42 -10.00 17.25
N GLN A 480 -11.90 -9.45 18.37
CA GLN A 480 -11.61 -8.02 18.51
C GLN A 480 -10.62 -7.52 17.44
N LEU A 481 -9.63 -8.34 17.08
CA LEU A 481 -8.66 -8.03 16.02
C LEU A 481 -9.32 -7.94 14.63
N ARG A 482 -10.33 -8.78 14.34
CA ARG A 482 -11.16 -8.64 13.13
C ARG A 482 -12.05 -7.41 13.21
N ASP A 483 -12.71 -7.21 14.34
CA ASP A 483 -13.62 -6.09 14.55
C ASP A 483 -12.90 -4.75 14.36
N LEU A 484 -11.66 -4.59 14.87
CA LEU A 484 -10.81 -3.42 14.61
C LEU A 484 -10.53 -3.27 13.11
N LEU A 485 -9.87 -4.25 12.48
CA LEU A 485 -9.50 -4.21 11.05
C LEU A 485 -10.69 -4.00 10.09
N ILE A 486 -11.90 -4.34 10.52
CA ILE A 486 -13.15 -4.16 9.76
C ILE A 486 -13.79 -2.79 10.00
N ASN A 487 -13.78 -2.29 11.25
CA ASN A 487 -14.46 -1.05 11.62
C ASN A 487 -13.61 0.21 11.36
N THR A 488 -12.27 0.10 11.35
CA THR A 488 -11.34 1.18 10.95
C THR A 488 -10.99 1.14 9.45
N ALA A 489 -11.71 0.35 8.65
CA ALA A 489 -11.49 0.26 7.22
C ALA A 489 -12.09 1.48 6.50
N HIS A 490 -11.26 2.24 5.78
CA HIS A 490 -11.73 3.35 4.95
C HIS A 490 -12.59 2.83 3.79
N ASP A 491 -13.83 3.32 3.68
CA ASP A 491 -14.86 2.81 2.78
C ASP A 491 -14.56 3.18 1.31
N VAL A 492 -14.30 2.15 0.50
CA VAL A 492 -13.89 2.29 -0.90
C VAL A 492 -14.71 1.36 -1.79
N SER A 493 -14.94 1.78 -3.05
CA SER A 493 -15.86 1.20 -4.04
C SER A 493 -17.30 1.73 -3.94
N THR A 494 -18.07 1.22 -2.98
CA THR A 494 -19.53 1.37 -2.92
C THR A 494 -19.95 1.41 -1.46
N ALA A 495 -20.47 2.56 -1.00
CA ALA A 495 -20.67 2.82 0.42
C ALA A 495 -21.32 1.65 1.22
N GLY A 496 -20.63 1.22 2.28
CA GLY A 496 -20.91 0.03 3.08
C GLY A 496 -20.33 -1.25 2.49
N PHE A 497 -20.80 -2.40 2.97
CA PHE A 497 -20.24 -3.69 2.55
C PHE A 497 -20.45 -4.00 1.05
N ASP A 498 -19.35 -4.23 0.34
CA ASP A 498 -19.25 -4.58 -1.08
C ASP A 498 -18.47 -5.91 -1.24
N SER A 499 -18.94 -6.84 -2.08
CA SER A 499 -18.31 -8.18 -2.23
C SER A 499 -16.92 -8.18 -2.91
N ARG A 500 -16.37 -7.02 -3.28
CA ARG A 500 -15.04 -6.82 -3.89
C ARG A 500 -14.04 -6.20 -2.92
N THR A 501 -14.47 -5.23 -2.12
CA THR A 501 -13.64 -4.49 -1.15
C THR A 501 -13.91 -4.87 0.30
N GLY A 502 -14.99 -5.59 0.58
CA GLY A 502 -15.38 -5.94 1.93
C GLY A 502 -16.02 -4.73 2.60
N ASN A 503 -15.52 -4.33 3.76
CA ASN A 503 -15.96 -3.11 4.45
C ASN A 503 -15.13 -1.87 4.07
N GLY A 504 -14.04 -2.02 3.30
CA GLY A 504 -13.15 -0.92 2.95
C GLY A 504 -11.70 -1.38 2.71
N ARG A 505 -10.81 -0.45 2.39
CA ARG A 505 -9.36 -0.65 2.47
C ARG A 505 -9.00 -0.61 3.96
N ILE A 506 -8.12 -1.49 4.44
CA ILE A 506 -7.62 -1.33 5.81
C ILE A 506 -6.99 0.06 5.99
N SER A 507 -7.43 0.75 7.03
CA SER A 507 -6.74 1.89 7.61
C SER A 507 -6.61 1.66 9.12
N LEU A 508 -5.70 2.38 9.75
CA LEU A 508 -5.35 2.15 11.16
C LEU A 508 -5.57 3.42 11.97
N ASP A 509 -6.06 3.17 13.18
CA ASP A 509 -6.19 4.09 14.32
C ASP A 509 -4.90 3.92 15.16
N ALA A 510 -4.13 4.99 15.32
CA ALA A 510 -2.78 4.93 15.89
C ALA A 510 -2.72 5.23 17.40
N ASP A 511 -3.64 6.02 17.93
CA ASP A 511 -3.67 6.49 19.32
C ASP A 511 -4.93 6.08 20.11
N GLU A 512 -5.83 5.31 19.49
CA GLU A 512 -7.05 4.69 20.04
C GLU A 512 -8.21 5.68 20.33
N ASP A 513 -8.33 6.77 19.56
CA ASP A 513 -9.42 7.76 19.69
C ASP A 513 -10.75 7.30 19.04
N GLY A 514 -10.68 6.53 17.94
CA GLY A 514 -11.82 5.98 17.20
C GLY A 514 -11.98 6.44 15.75
N PHE A 515 -11.18 7.40 15.27
CA PHE A 515 -11.02 7.72 13.85
C PHE A 515 -9.92 6.85 13.22
N ASN A 516 -9.74 6.93 11.91
CA ASN A 516 -8.73 6.16 11.18
C ASN A 516 -7.93 7.09 10.28
N HIS A 517 -6.69 6.75 9.95
CA HIS A 517 -5.74 7.57 9.19
C HIS A 517 -6.28 8.30 7.91
N ASP A 518 -7.38 7.88 7.28
CA ASP A 518 -7.98 8.60 6.14
C ASP A 518 -9.05 9.64 6.52
N ASP A 519 -9.63 9.49 7.72
CA ASP A 519 -10.75 10.25 8.26
C ASP A 519 -10.38 10.95 9.59
N ASP A 520 -9.08 11.10 9.87
CA ASP A 520 -8.47 11.60 11.11
C ASP A 520 -7.50 12.77 10.83
N ASN A 521 -7.76 13.94 11.43
CA ASN A 521 -6.96 15.16 11.27
C ASN A 521 -5.77 15.28 12.24
N CYS A 522 -5.66 14.40 13.25
CA CYS A 522 -4.51 14.31 14.14
C CYS A 522 -4.02 12.86 14.39
N PRO A 523 -3.48 12.13 13.37
CA PRO A 523 -3.13 10.69 13.45
C PRO A 523 -2.06 10.24 14.45
N LEU A 524 -1.70 11.08 15.43
CA LEU A 524 -0.74 10.83 16.50
C LEU A 524 -1.19 11.47 17.85
N VAL A 525 -2.31 12.21 17.90
CA VAL A 525 -2.79 13.00 19.06
C VAL A 525 -4.32 13.00 19.21
N ALA A 526 -4.87 11.82 19.53
CA ALA A 526 -6.27 11.51 19.90
C ALA A 526 -7.19 12.69 20.27
N ASN A 527 -8.10 13.04 19.36
CA ASN A 527 -9.02 14.18 19.44
C ASN A 527 -10.43 13.82 18.93
N VAL A 528 -11.21 13.17 19.81
CA VAL A 528 -12.52 12.52 19.49
C VAL A 528 -13.61 13.48 18.99
N ASP A 529 -13.41 14.79 19.08
CA ASP A 529 -14.25 15.84 18.47
C ASP A 529 -13.86 16.19 17.02
N GLN A 530 -12.64 15.88 16.58
CA GLN A 530 -12.07 16.19 15.26
C GLN A 530 -12.33 17.64 14.87
N LEU A 531 -11.95 18.55 15.77
CA LEU A 531 -11.98 19.99 15.53
C LEU A 531 -10.82 20.37 14.60
N ASP A 532 -11.12 21.30 13.71
CA ASP A 532 -10.33 21.82 12.59
C ASP A 532 -10.89 23.24 12.39
N THR A 533 -10.28 24.22 13.06
CA THR A 533 -10.87 25.55 13.21
C THR A 533 -10.69 26.44 11.97
N ASP A 534 -9.55 26.37 11.27
CA ASP A 534 -9.30 27.12 10.03
C ASP A 534 -9.81 26.40 8.75
N GLY A 535 -9.77 25.06 8.72
CA GLY A 535 -10.15 24.23 7.57
C GLY A 535 -8.99 23.75 6.68
N ASP A 536 -7.73 23.78 7.14
CA ASP A 536 -6.54 23.23 6.47
C ASP A 536 -6.60 21.69 6.36
N GLY A 537 -7.08 21.03 7.43
CA GLY A 537 -7.14 19.57 7.57
C GLY A 537 -6.13 18.98 8.55
N GLN A 538 -5.31 19.79 9.20
CA GLN A 538 -4.72 19.52 10.52
C GLN A 538 -5.74 19.91 11.62
N GLY A 539 -5.71 19.26 12.79
CA GLY A 539 -6.68 19.54 13.87
C GLY A 539 -6.10 20.29 15.05
N ASP A 540 -6.95 21.02 15.78
CA ASP A 540 -6.62 21.87 16.95
C ASP A 540 -5.88 21.12 18.10
N ALA A 541 -5.88 19.78 18.07
CA ALA A 541 -5.15 18.97 19.05
C ALA A 541 -3.67 18.71 18.68
N CYS A 542 -3.29 18.99 17.43
CA CYS A 542 -1.98 18.74 16.88
C CYS A 542 -1.39 19.89 16.04
N ASP A 543 -2.14 20.98 15.82
CA ASP A 543 -1.58 22.25 15.38
C ASP A 543 -0.94 23.07 16.53
N THR A 544 -0.52 24.29 16.20
CA THR A 544 0.15 25.28 17.04
C THR A 544 -0.17 26.73 16.63
N ASP A 545 -1.17 26.90 15.77
CA ASP A 545 -1.63 28.12 15.08
C ASP A 545 -3.10 27.83 14.67
N ASP A 546 -3.96 27.51 15.66
CA ASP A 546 -5.26 26.81 15.50
C ASP A 546 -6.26 27.48 14.50
N ASP A 547 -6.12 28.78 14.23
CA ASP A 547 -6.92 29.51 13.23
C ASP A 547 -6.13 30.06 12.02
N ASN A 548 -4.82 29.76 11.94
CA ASN A 548 -3.88 30.13 10.88
C ASN A 548 -3.74 31.64 10.59
N ASP A 549 -3.94 32.51 11.59
CA ASP A 549 -3.61 33.95 11.52
C ASP A 549 -2.10 34.22 11.45
N GLY A 550 -1.27 33.35 12.06
CA GLY A 550 0.19 33.46 12.08
C GLY A 550 0.81 33.84 13.42
N LEU A 551 0.00 34.02 14.47
CA LEU A 551 0.42 33.87 15.86
C LEU A 551 0.38 32.38 16.29
N LEU A 552 0.94 32.05 17.45
CA LEU A 552 0.87 30.69 18.00
C LEU A 552 0.02 30.70 19.26
N ASP A 553 -0.83 29.70 19.48
CA ASP A 553 -1.71 29.59 20.67
C ASP A 553 -0.95 29.77 22.00
N ASP A 554 0.25 29.18 22.13
CA ASP A 554 1.12 29.28 23.32
C ASP A 554 1.66 30.73 23.54
N PHE A 555 1.63 31.60 22.52
CA PHE A 555 1.93 33.04 22.59
C PHE A 555 0.65 33.89 22.79
N GLU A 556 -0.41 33.58 22.08
CA GLU A 556 -1.73 34.21 22.20
C GLU A 556 -2.32 34.12 23.61
N LEU A 557 -2.36 32.91 24.18
CA LEU A 557 -2.74 32.66 25.57
C LEU A 557 -1.84 33.40 26.58
N SER A 558 -0.70 33.95 26.14
CA SER A 558 0.19 34.78 26.94
C SER A 558 -0.11 36.29 26.86
N ILE A 559 -0.72 36.77 25.77
CA ILE A 559 -1.19 38.15 25.60
C ILE A 559 -2.67 38.31 26.01
N GLY A 560 -3.50 37.29 25.77
CA GLY A 560 -4.89 37.18 26.23
C GLY A 560 -5.93 36.97 25.14
N THR A 561 -5.53 36.74 23.89
CA THR A 561 -6.39 36.45 22.74
C THR A 561 -6.99 35.04 22.82
N ASP A 562 -7.90 34.70 21.90
CA ASP A 562 -8.62 33.42 21.85
C ASP A 562 -8.23 32.66 20.56
N PRO A 563 -7.30 31.68 20.60
CA PRO A 563 -6.65 31.06 19.42
C PRO A 563 -7.53 30.36 18.38
N LEU A 564 -8.85 30.47 18.53
CA LEU A 564 -9.86 29.92 17.63
C LEU A 564 -10.57 31.04 16.84
N LEU A 565 -10.01 32.25 16.84
CA LEU A 565 -10.57 33.51 16.37
C LEU A 565 -9.46 34.48 15.93
N SER A 566 -9.12 34.45 14.64
CA SER A 566 -8.14 35.32 13.96
C SER A 566 -8.53 36.82 13.88
N ASP A 567 -9.40 37.28 14.76
CA ASP A 567 -9.93 38.63 14.99
C ASP A 567 -10.66 38.54 16.35
N THR A 568 -9.90 38.55 17.45
CA THR A 568 -10.40 38.20 18.79
C THR A 568 -11.54 39.14 19.25
N ASP A 569 -11.50 40.43 18.87
CA ASP A 569 -12.47 41.42 19.32
C ASP A 569 -13.51 41.88 18.28
N GLY A 570 -13.31 41.57 17.00
CA GLY A 570 -14.28 41.77 15.92
C GLY A 570 -14.19 43.12 15.21
N ASP A 571 -13.03 43.79 15.26
CA ASP A 571 -12.72 45.01 14.52
C ASP A 571 -12.55 44.76 13.00
N GLY A 572 -11.83 43.71 12.63
CA GLY A 572 -11.54 43.33 11.24
C GLY A 572 -10.09 43.54 10.77
N LEU A 573 -9.16 43.90 11.67
CA LEU A 573 -7.78 43.43 11.62
C LEU A 573 -7.69 41.96 12.11
N SER A 574 -6.48 41.38 12.10
CA SER A 574 -6.21 40.11 12.77
C SER A 574 -5.25 40.33 13.93
N ASP A 575 -5.26 39.42 14.90
CA ASP A 575 -4.42 39.50 16.10
C ASP A 575 -2.92 39.55 15.71
N TYR A 576 -2.51 38.85 14.64
CA TYR A 576 -1.22 39.01 13.96
C TYR A 576 -1.00 40.41 13.40
N ASP A 577 -1.90 40.94 12.57
CA ASP A 577 -1.72 42.27 11.93
C ASP A 577 -1.64 43.39 12.99
N GLU A 578 -2.30 43.21 14.14
CA GLU A 578 -2.22 44.09 15.32
C GLU A 578 -0.89 43.97 16.08
N VAL A 579 -0.48 42.75 16.45
CA VAL A 579 0.79 42.50 17.15
C VAL A 579 2.00 42.77 16.26
N ALA A 580 1.85 42.65 14.93
CA ALA A 580 2.89 42.93 13.94
C ALA A 580 2.95 44.41 13.51
N TYR A 581 2.17 45.31 14.12
CA TYR A 581 2.01 46.69 13.66
C TYR A 581 3.32 47.50 13.66
N ASP A 582 4.25 47.30 14.62
CA ASP A 582 5.59 47.93 14.55
C ASP A 582 6.56 47.24 13.56
N GLY A 583 6.22 46.00 13.16
CA GLY A 583 6.97 45.14 12.25
C GLY A 583 7.61 43.90 12.88
N ASP A 584 7.41 43.63 14.19
CA ASP A 584 7.95 42.46 14.90
C ASP A 584 6.87 41.64 15.65
N ALA A 585 6.15 40.79 14.90
CA ALA A 585 5.15 39.85 15.41
C ALA A 585 5.64 38.85 16.51
N THR A 586 6.90 38.90 16.93
CA THR A 586 7.47 37.97 17.92
C THR A 586 7.35 38.43 19.37
N ALA A 587 6.84 39.64 19.63
CA ALA A 587 6.53 40.11 20.98
C ALA A 587 5.57 41.31 20.99
N TYR A 588 4.42 41.18 21.65
CA TYR A 588 3.51 42.31 21.89
C TYR A 588 4.13 43.36 22.84
N VAL A 589 4.19 44.62 22.39
CA VAL A 589 4.71 45.79 23.10
C VAL A 589 3.64 46.89 23.15
N PRO A 590 2.85 46.96 24.23
CA PRO A 590 1.77 47.94 24.37
C PRO A 590 2.20 49.41 24.14
N GLY A 591 1.59 50.06 23.14
CA GLY A 591 1.92 51.42 22.71
C GLY A 591 3.08 51.51 21.69
N GLN A 592 3.52 50.39 21.15
CA GLN A 592 4.17 50.28 19.83
C GLN A 592 3.27 49.51 18.86
N ASP A 593 2.55 48.52 19.38
CA ASP A 593 1.61 47.68 18.63
C ASP A 593 0.16 47.97 19.07
N LEU A 594 -0.79 47.51 18.24
CA LEU A 594 -2.23 47.56 18.53
C LEU A 594 -2.61 46.50 19.58
N ASN A 595 -3.81 46.61 20.15
CA ASN A 595 -4.24 45.79 21.27
C ASN A 595 -5.44 44.90 20.87
N PRO A 596 -5.23 43.60 20.53
CA PRO A 596 -6.24 42.67 19.98
C PRO A 596 -7.25 42.15 21.02
N LEU A 597 -7.67 43.05 21.91
CA LEU A 597 -8.64 42.88 23.00
C LEU A 597 -9.47 44.17 23.19
N SER A 598 -9.36 45.11 22.26
CA SER A 598 -10.01 46.43 22.24
C SER A 598 -10.01 46.99 20.81
N VAL A 599 -11.14 46.85 20.11
CA VAL A 599 -11.56 47.38 18.78
C VAL A 599 -11.22 48.86 18.46
N ASP A 600 -10.60 49.55 19.38
CA ASP A 600 -10.24 50.97 19.47
C ASP A 600 -9.11 51.01 20.52
N THR A 601 -7.85 50.99 20.08
CA THR A 601 -6.69 50.78 20.96
C THR A 601 -6.47 51.95 21.93
N ASP A 602 -6.66 53.19 21.46
CA ASP A 602 -6.38 54.39 22.26
C ASP A 602 -7.62 55.10 22.84
N ASN A 603 -8.82 54.63 22.48
CA ASN A 603 -10.15 54.98 23.00
C ASN A 603 -10.68 56.35 22.53
N ASP A 604 -10.41 56.74 21.28
CA ASP A 604 -10.93 57.98 20.67
C ASP A 604 -12.33 57.84 20.03
N GLY A 605 -12.73 56.62 19.68
CA GLY A 605 -14.02 56.28 19.07
C GLY A 605 -14.01 55.92 17.57
N TYR A 606 -12.85 55.91 16.92
CA TYR A 606 -12.61 55.17 15.67
C TYR A 606 -12.16 53.74 15.97
N ALA A 607 -12.23 52.85 14.98
CA ALA A 607 -11.79 51.46 15.11
C ALA A 607 -10.47 51.24 14.38
N ASP A 608 -9.59 50.41 14.91
CA ASP A 608 -8.19 50.27 14.48
C ASP A 608 -8.05 49.87 12.99
N SER A 609 -8.95 49.01 12.48
CA SER A 609 -9.09 48.69 11.04
C SER A 609 -9.42 49.89 10.13
N THR A 610 -9.80 51.02 10.71
CA THR A 610 -10.31 52.21 10.00
C THR A 610 -9.59 53.52 10.32
N ASP A 611 -8.90 53.64 11.46
CA ASP A 611 -8.19 54.86 11.83
C ASP A 611 -6.81 54.97 11.12
N PRO A 612 -6.44 56.14 10.57
CA PRO A 612 -5.07 56.39 10.10
C PRO A 612 -3.98 56.54 11.18
N ILE A 613 -4.29 56.67 12.47
CA ILE A 613 -3.33 56.95 13.55
C ILE A 613 -3.51 56.14 14.89
N PRO A 614 -3.83 54.81 14.88
CA PRO A 614 -4.45 54.05 16.00
C PRO A 614 -3.60 53.79 17.27
N LEU A 615 -2.57 54.61 17.50
CA LEU A 615 -1.76 54.64 18.72
C LEU A 615 -1.71 56.06 19.32
N THR A 616 -2.49 57.03 18.83
CA THR A 616 -2.35 58.46 19.17
C THR A 616 -3.68 59.24 19.05
N TYR A 617 -4.62 58.90 19.94
CA TYR A 617 -5.89 59.57 20.25
C TYR A 617 -6.21 60.75 19.36
N ASN A 618 -7.05 60.53 18.35
CA ASN A 618 -7.52 61.59 17.50
C ASN A 618 -8.49 62.49 18.28
N TYR A 619 -8.16 63.78 18.35
CA TYR A 619 -9.01 64.77 19.00
C TYR A 619 -9.98 65.45 18.01
N ASP A 620 -10.24 64.89 16.82
CA ASP A 620 -11.19 65.39 15.79
C ASP A 620 -12.68 65.38 16.24
N ASP A 621 -12.94 65.92 17.42
CA ASP A 621 -14.25 66.23 17.98
C ASP A 621 -14.84 67.55 17.42
N GLY A 622 -13.99 68.46 16.97
CA GLY A 622 -14.34 69.79 16.48
C GLY A 622 -14.07 70.94 17.48
N ASP A 623 -13.46 70.67 18.64
CA ASP A 623 -13.19 71.62 19.72
C ASP A 623 -11.91 72.44 19.44
N LEU A 624 -12.11 73.64 18.91
CA LEU A 624 -11.06 74.54 18.44
C LEU A 624 -10.98 75.83 19.27
N ALA A 625 -11.88 76.01 20.24
CA ALA A 625 -12.07 77.24 20.97
C ALA A 625 -11.99 77.05 22.50
N PRO A 626 -11.33 77.97 23.23
CA PRO A 626 -10.45 79.03 22.75
C PRO A 626 -9.22 78.54 21.95
N LEU A 627 -8.83 79.31 20.92
CA LEU A 627 -7.64 79.05 20.10
C LEU A 627 -6.39 78.75 20.97
N GLY A 628 -5.75 77.62 20.75
CA GLY A 628 -4.61 77.12 21.53
C GLY A 628 -4.93 76.55 22.92
N ALA A 629 -6.21 76.41 23.28
CA ALA A 629 -6.69 75.77 24.51
C ALA A 629 -8.21 75.41 24.41
N PRO A 630 -8.56 74.32 23.69
CA PRO A 630 -9.93 73.76 23.62
C PRO A 630 -10.59 73.62 25.01
N ASP A 631 -11.92 73.83 25.12
CA ASP A 631 -12.63 73.89 26.42
C ASP A 631 -13.65 72.76 26.71
N GLY A 632 -13.78 71.81 25.80
CA GLY A 632 -14.61 70.61 25.85
C GLY A 632 -16.02 70.80 25.29
N VAL A 633 -16.26 71.85 24.49
CA VAL A 633 -17.59 72.26 24.03
C VAL A 633 -17.58 72.81 22.60
N VAL A 634 -17.80 71.92 21.62
CA VAL A 634 -18.02 72.29 20.21
C VAL A 634 -19.26 73.19 20.07
N ASP A 635 -19.06 74.50 19.84
CA ASP A 635 -20.11 75.47 19.54
C ASP A 635 -19.77 76.40 18.34
N VAL A 636 -20.42 77.56 18.27
CA VAL A 636 -20.18 78.57 17.24
C VAL A 636 -18.78 79.20 17.36
N ALA A 637 -18.14 79.14 18.53
CA ALA A 637 -16.78 79.62 18.76
C ALA A 637 -15.75 78.87 17.90
N ASP A 638 -15.92 77.57 17.75
CA ASP A 638 -15.04 76.61 17.08
C ASP A 638 -15.14 76.72 15.57
N TYR A 639 -16.38 76.73 15.06
CA TYR A 639 -16.68 77.12 13.69
C TYR A 639 -16.02 78.47 13.35
N LEU A 640 -16.06 79.44 14.28
CA LEU A 640 -15.40 80.73 14.08
C LEU A 640 -13.86 80.63 14.17
N VAL A 641 -13.26 79.63 14.79
CA VAL A 641 -11.80 79.38 14.73
C VAL A 641 -11.43 78.73 13.40
N ALA A 642 -12.11 77.64 13.02
CA ALA A 642 -11.94 76.99 11.72
C ALA A 642 -12.13 77.97 10.55
N GLU A 643 -13.15 78.84 10.58
CA GLU A 643 -13.40 79.83 9.53
C GLU A 643 -12.21 80.80 9.37
N LYS A 644 -11.54 81.16 10.47
CA LYS A 644 -10.33 82.01 10.41
C LYS A 644 -9.12 81.24 9.85
N ILE A 645 -9.04 79.93 10.03
CA ILE A 645 -7.98 79.08 9.47
C ILE A 645 -8.18 78.92 7.97
N VAL A 646 -9.39 78.51 7.54
CA VAL A 646 -9.77 78.34 6.13
C VAL A 646 -9.64 79.63 5.33
N LEU A 647 -9.94 80.79 5.94
CA LEU A 647 -9.75 82.10 5.31
C LEU A 647 -8.29 82.63 5.39
N GLY A 648 -7.36 81.88 5.98
CA GLY A 648 -5.95 82.27 6.13
C GLY A 648 -5.72 83.49 7.03
N VAL A 649 -6.66 83.79 7.94
CA VAL A 649 -6.61 84.91 8.89
C VAL A 649 -5.69 84.56 10.08
N ILE A 650 -5.66 83.29 10.46
CA ILE A 650 -4.72 82.70 11.42
C ILE A 650 -4.18 81.38 10.82
N PRO A 651 -2.94 80.97 11.13
CA PRO A 651 -2.51 79.60 10.85
C PRO A 651 -3.14 78.63 11.85
N ALA A 652 -3.41 77.39 11.43
CA ALA A 652 -3.54 76.29 12.37
C ALA A 652 -2.17 76.00 13.01
N THR A 653 -2.15 75.65 14.29
CA THR A 653 -1.04 74.90 14.89
C THR A 653 -1.34 73.40 14.80
N SER A 654 -0.43 72.56 15.31
CA SER A 654 -0.69 71.12 15.44
C SER A 654 -1.89 70.80 16.34
N LEU A 655 -2.26 71.70 17.28
CA LEU A 655 -3.41 71.49 18.17
C LEU A 655 -4.73 71.81 17.48
N GLU A 656 -4.81 72.85 16.64
CA GLU A 656 -6.02 73.07 15.85
C GLU A 656 -6.16 72.03 14.73
N LEU A 657 -5.05 71.53 14.16
CA LEU A 657 -5.09 70.44 13.18
C LEU A 657 -5.64 69.15 13.79
N SER A 658 -5.19 68.74 14.98
CA SER A 658 -5.65 67.50 15.61
C SER A 658 -7.08 67.56 16.19
N HIS A 659 -7.81 68.66 16.01
CA HIS A 659 -9.17 68.87 16.53
C HIS A 659 -10.18 69.33 15.48
N GLY A 660 -9.75 69.56 14.23
CA GLY A 660 -10.53 70.31 13.25
C GLY A 660 -10.35 69.87 11.81
N ASP A 661 -9.62 68.79 11.58
CA ASP A 661 -9.29 68.25 10.26
C ASP A 661 -10.27 67.13 9.88
N LEU A 662 -11.55 67.40 10.18
CA LEU A 662 -12.65 66.45 10.27
C LEU A 662 -13.02 65.76 8.93
N TYR A 663 -12.35 66.11 7.82
CA TYR A 663 -12.65 65.63 6.49
C TYR A 663 -11.41 65.11 5.73
N PRO A 664 -11.53 63.95 5.04
CA PRO A 664 -12.60 62.95 5.15
C PRO A 664 -12.87 62.47 6.59
N VAL A 665 -14.14 62.19 6.91
CA VAL A 665 -14.52 61.70 8.25
C VAL A 665 -13.85 60.37 8.52
N GLY A 666 -13.05 60.28 9.59
CA GLY A 666 -12.21 59.13 9.91
C GLY A 666 -10.95 58.99 9.06
N ALA A 667 -10.57 60.00 8.26
CA ALA A 667 -9.32 60.01 7.51
C ALA A 667 -8.86 61.44 7.16
N PRO A 668 -8.32 62.23 8.13
CA PRO A 668 -7.94 63.63 7.95
C PRO A 668 -6.95 63.89 6.80
N ASP A 669 -7.14 64.96 6.01
CA ASP A 669 -6.29 65.25 4.84
C ASP A 669 -5.06 66.15 5.10
N GLY A 670 -4.91 66.62 6.35
CA GLY A 670 -3.83 67.47 6.85
C GLY A 670 -4.15 68.96 6.78
N VAL A 671 -5.40 69.36 6.49
CA VAL A 671 -5.80 70.72 6.13
C VAL A 671 -7.26 71.05 6.48
N ILE A 672 -7.48 71.63 7.68
CA ILE A 672 -8.74 72.30 8.05
C ILE A 672 -9.21 73.21 6.90
N GLY A 673 -10.30 72.80 6.26
CA GLY A 673 -10.76 73.30 4.98
C GLY A 673 -12.26 73.61 4.96
N VAL A 674 -12.77 73.85 3.74
CA VAL A 674 -14.19 74.09 3.52
C VAL A 674 -15.08 72.87 3.83
N PRO A 675 -14.67 71.60 3.59
CA PRO A 675 -15.46 70.43 3.96
C PRO A 675 -15.68 70.29 5.47
N ASP A 676 -14.64 70.54 6.26
CA ASP A 676 -14.57 70.48 7.72
C ASP A 676 -15.52 71.50 8.36
N LEU A 677 -15.50 72.71 7.77
CA LEU A 677 -16.46 73.77 8.06
C LEU A 677 -17.93 73.36 7.86
N LEU A 678 -18.22 72.36 7.02
CA LEU A 678 -19.57 71.83 6.80
C LEU A 678 -19.93 70.68 7.75
N LEU A 679 -18.95 70.13 8.48
CA LEU A 679 -19.16 69.15 9.55
C LEU A 679 -19.44 69.88 10.88
N LEU A 680 -18.66 70.93 11.20
CA LEU A 680 -18.86 71.84 12.35
C LEU A 680 -20.20 72.63 12.35
N ILE A 681 -21.03 72.52 11.31
CA ILE A 681 -22.31 73.25 11.16
C ILE A 681 -23.54 72.45 11.67
N ARG A 682 -23.39 71.14 11.97
CA ARG A 682 -24.51 70.18 12.04
C ARG A 682 -25.43 70.28 13.26
#